data_AF-A0A2A5YWZ4-F1
#
_entry.id   AF-A0A2A5YWZ4-F1
#
_cell.length_a   1.000
_cell.length_b   1.000
_cell.length_c   1.000
_cell.angle_alpha   90.00
_cell.angle_beta   90.00
_cell.angle_gamma   90.00
#
_symmetry.space_group_name_H-M   'P 1'
#
loop_
_entity.id
_entity.type
_entity.pdbx_description
1 polymer ?
#
loop_
_entity_poly.entity_id
_entity_poly.type
_entity_poly.pdbx_seq_one_letter_code
_entity_poly.pdbx_strand_id
1 'polypeptide(L)'
;MPEVDRRSALTATGLAALGAALPGRAAAQAPLALDARQPGTPLKSGHLHMGSSAGPHGALGLTNRYLNRDGRPWLPVMGEFHFTRFPARYWEEELLKMKAAGVTIVASYVLWNHVERAPGQIDWSGDRAIRRFVQLCADHRLLFFLRPGPWAHAEARFGGIPDWIVAATRPRSNDPAYLAQVDRFWRSLHGELQGLLWKDGGPIIGMQIENEYNLDGPGQGRAHIAALKKLAQKIGYDVPLYTVTGWDQTLYPKGEVVPVHGGYPDEPWSAKTTKLPPKENYLFRFDSRVSGDLGAQTRNNRRGDADDDMADTPFLGAEYGGGVPVMYRRRPLLAPADVAAAVTTQVGSGVNLLGYYMFHGGANPMAQGRSLEETQRSGGYNDCPMIGYDFQAPIGQYGEVNPVNAALRPLHYFLDAYGDRLAPMAVHAPAIQPAGKDDIATLRWSVRATGDSGFLFVNNHVRQYPTPAYPATRFTVRLARGALTVPARPVTLPPGAYFFWPIGMDLDGVPLAWATAQPVTRIADADDPIHIFAATLPGAVELAFPAGTRLSAPSRSEGGHVIADVPPAPDRLLRVTAPDGASVRLLLLDQASARQLWVGDVDGQRRALLTAADAMFTPQGPVLRQRGQPRFDWRFLPGPAASASVKGPAPRAIAFTQSRAAGQAPPIVIGGPAKAAMQPLPEAHKAAAAFTFTLPADAVAQGDAFLEIDWRGDIGRLFDGLALLDDAYWDGRVWRIGLKRFADRLGRPWTLTILPLRADAPIYLDDGARARLPPGDQVASLVSLRLIPEYEHRP
;
A
#
# COMPACT_ATOMS: atom_id res chain seq x y z
N MET A 1 21.04 28.84 -58.64
CA MET A 1 22.32 29.42 -59.10
C MET A 1 22.78 30.42 -58.06
N PRO A 2 24.08 30.46 -57.75
CA PRO A 2 24.67 29.99 -56.48
C PRO A 2 25.34 31.18 -55.72
N GLU A 3 26.06 31.09 -54.60
CA GLU A 3 27.15 30.23 -54.09
C GLU A 3 27.21 30.43 -52.54
N VAL A 4 27.45 29.45 -51.65
CA VAL A 4 28.69 28.66 -51.39
C VAL A 4 29.88 29.62 -51.14
N ASP A 5 30.52 29.71 -49.98
CA ASP A 5 31.42 28.69 -49.41
C ASP A 5 32.07 29.23 -48.11
N ARG A 6 32.33 28.35 -47.12
CA ARG A 6 33.68 28.04 -46.57
C ARG A 6 33.65 27.46 -45.15
N ARG A 7 34.11 26.21 -45.10
CA ARG A 7 34.82 25.59 -43.98
C ARG A 7 36.16 26.31 -43.75
N SER A 8 36.66 26.34 -42.51
CA SER A 8 37.85 25.56 -42.08
C SER A 8 38.46 26.08 -40.76
N ALA A 9 39.02 25.12 -40.03
CA ALA A 9 39.68 25.18 -38.73
C ALA A 9 41.01 25.97 -38.70
N LEU A 10 41.44 26.37 -37.48
CA LEU A 10 42.82 26.36 -36.93
C LEU A 10 42.76 26.93 -35.49
N THR A 11 42.75 26.09 -34.44
CA THR A 11 43.89 25.77 -33.54
C THR A 11 44.78 26.92 -33.08
N ALA A 12 44.82 27.17 -31.76
CA ALA A 12 46.04 27.52 -31.02
C ALA A 12 45.86 27.31 -29.49
N THR A 13 46.41 26.19 -29.01
CA THR A 13 47.17 26.00 -27.76
C THR A 13 47.10 27.04 -26.64
N GLY A 14 46.65 26.60 -25.46
CA GLY A 14 46.95 27.19 -24.15
C GLY A 14 47.19 26.08 -23.12
N LEU A 15 48.41 26.03 -22.57
CA LEU A 15 48.96 25.00 -21.70
C LEU A 15 48.17 24.74 -20.41
N ALA A 16 48.26 23.48 -19.98
CA ALA A 16 47.78 22.94 -18.72
C ALA A 16 48.42 23.59 -17.48
N ALA A 17 47.58 23.92 -16.50
CA ALA A 17 47.96 23.98 -15.09
C ALA A 17 47.14 22.91 -14.35
N LEU A 18 47.76 21.74 -14.15
CA LEU A 18 47.27 20.69 -13.25
C LEU A 18 47.45 21.16 -11.81
N GLY A 19 46.47 21.92 -11.31
CA GLY A 19 46.29 22.12 -9.88
C GLY A 19 45.74 20.84 -9.27
N ALA A 20 46.62 20.04 -8.65
CA ALA A 20 46.20 18.95 -7.77
C ALA A 20 45.42 19.56 -6.59
N ALA A 21 44.09 19.54 -6.67
CA ALA A 21 43.24 19.82 -5.54
C ALA A 21 43.46 18.71 -4.50
N LEU A 22 44.22 19.03 -3.45
CA LEU A 22 44.28 18.20 -2.25
C LEU A 22 42.84 17.93 -1.78
N PRO A 23 42.48 16.68 -1.44
CA PRO A 23 41.17 16.41 -0.88
C PRO A 23 41.05 17.21 0.42
N GLY A 24 40.12 18.18 0.44
CA GLY A 24 39.77 18.88 1.66
C GLY A 24 39.42 17.85 2.72
N ARG A 25 40.05 17.94 3.90
CA ARG A 25 39.65 17.17 5.07
C ARG A 25 38.15 17.42 5.28
N ALA A 26 37.32 16.41 5.01
CA ALA A 26 35.92 16.43 5.41
C ALA A 26 35.90 16.66 6.92
N ALA A 27 35.41 17.82 7.35
CA ALA A 27 35.17 18.07 8.77
C ALA A 27 34.26 16.93 9.27
N ALA A 28 34.67 16.25 10.34
CA ALA A 28 33.87 15.19 10.93
C ALA A 28 32.53 15.79 11.35
N GLN A 29 31.46 15.46 10.61
CA GLN A 29 30.10 15.85 10.99
C GLN A 29 29.81 15.21 12.34
N ALA A 30 29.37 16.00 13.32
CA ALA A 30 28.98 15.46 14.62
C ALA A 30 27.94 14.35 14.42
N PRO A 31 28.01 13.22 15.17
CA PRO A 31 27.05 12.13 15.02
C PRO A 31 25.61 12.64 15.18
N LEU A 32 24.71 12.11 14.36
CA LEU A 32 23.29 12.40 14.45
C LEU A 32 22.77 11.85 15.78
N ALA A 33 22.35 12.73 16.69
CA ALA A 33 22.06 12.35 18.07
C ALA A 33 20.57 12.43 18.42
N LEU A 34 20.15 11.52 19.31
CA LEU A 34 18.80 11.42 19.84
C LEU A 34 18.82 10.91 21.30
N ASP A 35 17.87 11.34 22.12
CA ASP A 35 17.64 10.80 23.47
C ASP A 35 16.35 9.98 23.53
N ALA A 36 16.49 8.68 23.81
CA ALA A 36 15.42 7.69 23.85
C ALA A 36 15.15 7.18 25.28
N ARG A 37 15.59 7.90 26.32
CA ARG A 37 15.39 7.50 27.73
C ARG A 37 14.00 7.81 28.26
N GLN A 38 13.29 8.75 27.63
CA GLN A 38 11.96 9.13 28.07
C GLN A 38 11.01 7.95 27.90
N PRO A 39 10.29 7.51 28.94
CA PRO A 39 9.30 6.46 28.76
C PRO A 39 8.15 6.96 27.88
N GLY A 40 7.45 6.03 27.22
CA GLY A 40 6.20 6.35 26.54
C GLY A 40 5.09 6.74 27.51
N THR A 41 3.95 7.16 26.97
CA THR A 41 2.77 7.47 27.79
C THR A 41 2.40 6.28 28.68
N PRO A 42 1.93 6.53 29.93
CA PRO A 42 1.42 5.47 30.79
C PRO A 42 0.34 4.66 30.08
N LEU A 43 0.38 3.34 30.26
CA LEU A 43 -0.55 2.42 29.63
C LEU A 43 -1.94 2.57 30.27
N LYS A 44 -2.96 2.82 29.45
CA LYS A 44 -4.38 2.82 29.83
C LYS A 44 -5.09 1.68 29.12
N SER A 45 -5.97 0.98 29.83
CA SER A 45 -6.79 -0.12 29.32
C SER A 45 -8.19 -0.04 29.93
N GLY A 46 -9.21 -0.51 29.22
CA GLY A 46 -10.60 -0.56 29.70
C GLY A 46 -11.35 0.78 29.70
N HIS A 47 -10.71 1.87 29.28
CA HIS A 47 -11.32 3.21 29.17
C HIS A 47 -12.06 3.43 27.84
N LEU A 48 -11.93 2.50 26.89
CA LEU A 48 -12.59 2.55 25.58
C LEU A 48 -13.78 1.58 25.56
N HIS A 49 -14.98 2.10 25.34
CA HIS A 49 -16.24 1.37 25.39
C HIS A 49 -16.50 0.60 24.08
N MET A 50 -15.78 -0.49 23.86
CA MET A 50 -15.94 -1.33 22.67
C MET A 50 -17.04 -2.41 22.83
N GLY A 51 -17.12 -3.38 21.91
CA GLY A 51 -17.90 -4.61 22.10
C GLY A 51 -17.12 -5.70 22.83
N SER A 52 -17.61 -6.93 22.74
CA SER A 52 -17.03 -8.12 23.34
C SER A 52 -15.63 -8.40 22.81
N SER A 53 -14.65 -8.47 23.72
CA SER A 53 -13.23 -8.75 23.42
C SER A 53 -12.91 -10.24 23.33
N ALA A 54 -13.63 -11.08 24.05
CA ALA A 54 -13.44 -12.53 24.08
C ALA A 54 -14.27 -13.23 23.00
N GLY A 55 -13.69 -14.26 22.40
CA GLY A 55 -14.36 -15.17 21.49
C GLY A 55 -13.76 -16.59 21.60
N PRO A 56 -14.32 -17.58 20.89
CA PRO A 56 -13.82 -18.97 20.90
C PRO A 56 -12.35 -19.13 20.49
N HIS A 57 -11.78 -18.16 19.78
CA HIS A 57 -10.42 -18.19 19.25
C HIS A 57 -9.43 -17.30 20.03
N GLY A 58 -9.82 -16.77 21.19
CA GLY A 58 -8.98 -15.96 22.06
C GLY A 58 -9.60 -14.62 22.45
N ALA A 59 -8.76 -13.70 22.90
CA ALA A 59 -9.15 -12.35 23.31
C ALA A 59 -8.45 -11.28 22.48
N LEU A 60 -9.21 -10.31 22.00
CA LEU A 60 -8.73 -9.13 21.30
C LEU A 60 -9.06 -7.89 22.12
N GLY A 61 -8.09 -7.02 22.31
CA GLY A 61 -8.27 -5.78 23.05
C GLY A 61 -7.43 -4.66 22.49
N LEU A 62 -7.47 -3.53 23.17
CA LEU A 62 -6.60 -2.41 22.87
C LEU A 62 -6.28 -1.63 24.13
N THR A 63 -5.17 -0.91 24.04
CA THR A 63 -4.72 0.08 25.02
C THR A 63 -4.70 1.45 24.35
N ASN A 64 -4.37 2.51 25.09
CA ASN A 64 -4.07 3.81 24.48
C ASN A 64 -2.81 3.81 23.59
N ARG A 65 -2.08 2.69 23.46
CA ARG A 65 -0.82 2.64 22.69
C ARG A 65 -0.86 1.62 21.56
N TYR A 66 -1.45 0.45 21.76
CA TYR A 66 -1.41 -0.65 20.79
C TYR A 66 -2.62 -1.59 20.91
N LEU A 67 -2.81 -2.41 19.87
CA LEU A 67 -3.74 -3.55 19.90
C LEU A 67 -3.15 -4.69 20.73
N ASN A 68 -4.01 -5.47 21.37
CA ASN A 68 -3.65 -6.63 22.18
C ASN A 68 -4.32 -7.88 21.63
N ARG A 69 -3.57 -8.99 21.59
CA ARG A 69 -4.07 -10.32 21.27
C ARG A 69 -3.57 -11.28 22.33
N ASP A 70 -4.50 -11.91 23.06
CA ASP A 70 -4.22 -12.91 24.11
C ASP A 70 -3.21 -12.41 25.16
N GLY A 71 -3.34 -11.16 25.59
CA GLY A 71 -2.47 -10.53 26.58
C GLY A 71 -1.16 -9.98 26.00
N ARG A 72 -0.86 -10.21 24.71
CA ARG A 72 0.37 -9.74 24.05
C ARG A 72 0.10 -8.52 23.15
N PRO A 73 1.01 -7.54 23.11
CA PRO A 73 0.95 -6.46 22.11
C PRO A 73 0.92 -7.03 20.69
N TRP A 74 0.19 -6.38 19.80
CA TRP A 74 -0.05 -6.86 18.45
C TRP A 74 0.01 -5.70 17.46
N LEU A 75 0.73 -5.91 16.35
CA LEU A 75 0.89 -4.93 15.27
C LEU A 75 0.60 -5.61 13.92
N PRO A 76 -0.68 -5.74 13.55
CA PRO A 76 -1.05 -6.38 12.30
C PRO A 76 -0.94 -5.46 11.09
N VAL A 77 -0.84 -6.10 9.93
CA VAL A 77 -1.04 -5.48 8.61
C VAL A 77 -2.46 -5.75 8.14
N MET A 78 -3.16 -4.67 7.78
CA MET A 78 -4.52 -4.69 7.24
C MET A 78 -4.53 -4.22 5.79
N GLY A 79 -5.22 -4.94 4.90
CA GLY A 79 -5.31 -4.59 3.49
C GLY A 79 -6.76 -4.46 3.02
N GLU A 80 -7.10 -3.34 2.39
CA GLU A 80 -8.44 -3.13 1.81
C GLU A 80 -8.61 -3.90 0.49
N PHE A 81 -9.70 -4.67 0.39
CA PHE A 81 -10.17 -5.36 -0.80
C PHE A 81 -11.70 -5.26 -0.90
N HIS A 82 -12.22 -4.50 -1.87
CA HIS A 82 -13.67 -4.40 -2.10
C HIS A 82 -14.19 -5.62 -2.86
N PHE A 83 -14.80 -6.56 -2.14
CA PHE A 83 -15.28 -7.82 -2.73
C PHE A 83 -16.25 -7.62 -3.92
N THR A 84 -17.09 -6.57 -3.86
CA THR A 84 -18.05 -6.24 -4.94
C THR A 84 -17.41 -5.74 -6.23
N ARG A 85 -16.11 -5.40 -6.21
CA ARG A 85 -15.33 -4.97 -7.37
C ARG A 85 -14.54 -6.12 -8.02
N PHE A 86 -14.71 -7.36 -7.56
CA PHE A 86 -13.98 -8.50 -8.09
C PHE A 86 -14.83 -9.78 -8.17
N PRO A 87 -14.67 -10.61 -9.22
CA PRO A 87 -15.52 -11.80 -9.39
C PRO A 87 -15.38 -12.81 -8.26
N ALA A 88 -16.50 -13.28 -7.71
CA ALA A 88 -16.55 -14.15 -6.54
C ALA A 88 -15.88 -15.51 -6.72
N ARG A 89 -15.71 -15.96 -7.96
CA ARG A 89 -15.02 -17.22 -8.26
C ARG A 89 -13.51 -17.15 -8.06
N TYR A 90 -12.94 -15.96 -7.90
CA TYR A 90 -11.50 -15.75 -7.75
C TYR A 90 -11.10 -15.13 -6.41
N TRP A 91 -12.05 -14.81 -5.51
CA TRP A 91 -11.73 -14.19 -4.21
C TRP A 91 -10.71 -14.98 -3.39
N GLU A 92 -10.81 -16.30 -3.36
CA GLU A 92 -9.89 -17.16 -2.62
C GLU A 92 -8.43 -16.98 -3.10
N GLU A 93 -8.22 -16.96 -4.42
CA GLU A 93 -6.90 -16.73 -5.02
C GLU A 93 -6.32 -15.37 -4.57
N GLU A 94 -7.13 -14.32 -4.62
CA GLU A 94 -6.66 -12.96 -4.25
C GLU A 94 -6.41 -12.83 -2.74
N LEU A 95 -7.24 -13.46 -1.90
CA LEU A 95 -7.03 -13.53 -0.44
C LEU A 95 -5.72 -14.25 -0.11
N LEU A 96 -5.40 -15.32 -0.84
CA LEU A 96 -4.13 -16.05 -0.69
C LEU A 96 -2.92 -15.20 -1.12
N LYS A 97 -3.04 -14.37 -2.16
CA LYS A 97 -2.00 -13.39 -2.54
C LYS A 97 -1.83 -12.31 -1.47
N MET A 98 -2.92 -11.78 -0.92
CA MET A 98 -2.86 -10.81 0.19
C MET A 98 -2.16 -11.41 1.41
N LYS A 99 -2.53 -12.64 1.78
CA LYS A 99 -1.90 -13.38 2.88
C LYS A 99 -0.41 -13.63 2.62
N ALA A 100 -0.05 -14.08 1.43
CA ALA A 100 1.34 -14.27 1.03
C ALA A 100 2.15 -12.96 1.02
N ALA A 101 1.49 -11.81 0.88
CA ALA A 101 2.11 -10.50 1.03
C ALA A 101 2.23 -10.02 2.48
N GLY A 102 1.81 -10.82 3.47
CA GLY A 102 1.87 -10.51 4.90
C GLY A 102 0.63 -9.81 5.47
N VAL A 103 -0.47 -9.71 4.71
CA VAL A 103 -1.75 -9.20 5.24
C VAL A 103 -2.35 -10.25 6.19
N THR A 104 -2.79 -9.81 7.37
CA THR A 104 -3.45 -10.67 8.38
C THR A 104 -4.89 -10.25 8.67
N ILE A 105 -5.25 -9.02 8.33
CA ILE A 105 -6.62 -8.49 8.42
C ILE A 105 -7.04 -8.00 7.02
N VAL A 106 -8.15 -8.51 6.51
CA VAL A 106 -8.78 -8.01 5.28
C VAL A 106 -9.84 -6.99 5.66
N ALA A 107 -9.75 -5.78 5.13
CA ALA A 107 -10.78 -4.77 5.26
C ALA A 107 -11.62 -4.69 3.98
N SER A 108 -12.90 -4.40 4.12
CA SER A 108 -13.75 -4.17 2.95
C SER A 108 -14.88 -3.20 3.23
N TYR A 109 -15.00 -2.19 2.36
CA TYR A 109 -16.25 -1.45 2.21
C TYR A 109 -17.41 -2.34 1.75
N VAL A 110 -18.58 -2.13 2.36
CA VAL A 110 -19.86 -2.63 1.85
C VAL A 110 -20.58 -1.49 1.14
N LEU A 111 -20.32 -1.34 -0.16
CA LEU A 111 -20.90 -0.28 -0.97
C LEU A 111 -22.40 -0.54 -1.19
N TRP A 112 -23.24 0.26 -0.54
CA TRP A 112 -24.69 0.05 -0.49
C TRP A 112 -25.32 0.06 -1.90
N ASN A 113 -24.91 0.98 -2.78
CA ASN A 113 -25.35 1.06 -4.18
C ASN A 113 -24.86 -0.09 -5.07
N HIS A 114 -23.88 -0.89 -4.63
CA HIS A 114 -23.46 -2.10 -5.33
C HIS A 114 -24.40 -3.26 -5.01
N VAL A 115 -24.90 -3.33 -3.78
CA VAL A 115 -25.74 -4.42 -3.25
C VAL A 115 -27.23 -4.14 -3.35
N GLU A 116 -27.65 -2.88 -3.28
CA GLU A 116 -29.01 -2.43 -3.54
C GLU A 116 -29.02 -1.65 -4.85
N ARG A 117 -29.26 -2.35 -5.96
CA ARG A 117 -29.20 -1.76 -7.32
C ARG A 117 -30.53 -1.13 -7.76
N ALA A 118 -31.62 -1.50 -7.11
CA ALA A 118 -32.95 -0.93 -7.26
C ALA A 118 -33.61 -0.74 -5.88
N PRO A 119 -34.55 0.22 -5.72
CA PRO A 119 -35.17 0.51 -4.43
C PRO A 119 -35.77 -0.74 -3.75
N GLY A 120 -35.35 -1.01 -2.52
CA GLY A 120 -35.84 -2.12 -1.70
C GLY A 120 -35.29 -3.49 -2.08
N GLN A 121 -34.41 -3.59 -3.08
CA GLN A 121 -33.87 -4.86 -3.59
C GLN A 121 -32.39 -5.01 -3.22
N ILE A 122 -32.14 -5.33 -1.94
CA ILE A 122 -30.80 -5.71 -1.48
C ILE A 122 -30.51 -7.15 -1.94
N ASP A 123 -29.36 -7.35 -2.57
CA ASP A 123 -28.93 -8.63 -3.11
C ASP A 123 -27.53 -9.00 -2.62
N TRP A 124 -27.46 -10.11 -1.88
CA TRP A 124 -26.24 -10.71 -1.32
C TRP A 124 -25.78 -11.97 -2.10
N SER A 125 -26.09 -12.07 -3.39
CA SER A 125 -25.69 -13.21 -4.23
C SER A 125 -24.52 -12.90 -5.17
N GLY A 126 -23.86 -13.95 -5.68
CA GLY A 126 -22.76 -13.83 -6.64
C GLY A 126 -21.61 -12.96 -6.12
N ASP A 127 -21.20 -11.97 -6.90
CA ASP A 127 -20.15 -11.00 -6.55
C ASP A 127 -20.53 -10.06 -5.39
N ARG A 128 -21.75 -10.19 -4.84
CA ARG A 128 -22.23 -9.47 -3.66
C ARG A 128 -22.37 -10.36 -2.42
N ALA A 129 -21.97 -11.63 -2.49
CA ALA A 129 -22.10 -12.58 -1.38
C ALA A 129 -21.05 -12.37 -0.27
N ILE A 130 -21.30 -11.38 0.59
CA ILE A 130 -20.39 -11.03 1.69
C ILE A 130 -20.18 -12.19 2.67
N ARG A 131 -21.23 -12.97 2.98
CA ARG A 131 -21.11 -14.15 3.84
C ARG A 131 -20.01 -15.09 3.35
N ARG A 132 -20.04 -15.43 2.05
CA ARG A 132 -19.04 -16.30 1.42
C ARG A 132 -17.65 -15.66 1.44
N PHE A 133 -17.55 -14.36 1.17
CA PHE A 133 -16.27 -13.66 1.21
C PHE A 133 -15.62 -13.69 2.61
N VAL A 134 -16.40 -13.46 3.65
CA VAL A 134 -15.93 -13.51 5.05
C VAL A 134 -15.63 -14.94 5.48
N GLN A 135 -16.39 -15.94 5.02
CA GLN A 135 -16.08 -17.36 5.24
C GLN A 135 -14.74 -17.74 4.61
N LEU A 136 -14.45 -17.30 3.39
CA LEU A 136 -13.13 -17.52 2.77
C LEU A 136 -11.99 -16.88 3.58
N CYS A 137 -12.23 -15.71 4.20
CA CYS A 137 -11.26 -15.13 5.13
C CYS A 137 -11.01 -16.09 6.31
N ALA A 138 -12.07 -16.62 6.93
CA ALA A 138 -11.97 -17.56 8.03
C ALA A 138 -11.22 -18.85 7.64
N ASP A 139 -11.59 -19.46 6.50
CA ASP A 139 -10.98 -20.69 5.98
C ASP A 139 -9.46 -20.55 5.81
N HIS A 140 -9.02 -19.35 5.44
CA HIS A 140 -7.61 -19.01 5.25
C HIS A 140 -6.96 -18.32 6.44
N ARG A 141 -7.60 -18.33 7.62
CA ARG A 141 -7.08 -17.73 8.87
C ARG A 141 -6.75 -16.23 8.73
N LEU A 142 -7.53 -15.52 7.92
CA LEU A 142 -7.52 -14.07 7.80
C LEU A 142 -8.64 -13.48 8.66
N LEU A 143 -8.30 -12.46 9.44
CA LEU A 143 -9.30 -11.69 10.18
C LEU A 143 -9.99 -10.71 9.22
N PHE A 144 -11.19 -10.26 9.59
CA PHE A 144 -11.98 -9.36 8.76
C PHE A 144 -12.36 -8.08 9.51
N PHE A 145 -12.20 -6.94 8.83
CA PHE A 145 -12.60 -5.63 9.32
C PHE A 145 -13.72 -5.05 8.44
N LEU A 146 -14.93 -4.97 9.00
CA LEU A 146 -16.12 -4.55 8.27
C LEU A 146 -16.16 -3.02 8.15
N ARG A 147 -16.34 -2.48 6.95
CA ARG A 147 -16.54 -1.03 6.74
C ARG A 147 -17.89 -0.79 6.04
N PRO A 148 -19.03 -0.85 6.73
CA PRO A 148 -20.34 -0.89 6.09
C PRO A 148 -20.92 0.50 5.80
N GLY A 149 -20.12 1.57 5.91
CA GLY A 149 -20.56 2.95 5.69
C GLY A 149 -21.38 3.52 6.85
N PRO A 150 -22.53 4.19 6.60
CA PRO A 150 -23.31 4.09 5.36
C PRO A 150 -22.76 4.92 4.20
N TRP A 151 -21.94 5.94 4.50
CA TRP A 151 -21.08 6.60 3.52
C TRP A 151 -19.68 5.96 3.55
N ALA A 152 -19.19 5.53 2.39
CA ALA A 152 -17.86 4.92 2.22
C ALA A 152 -16.89 5.82 1.44
N HIS A 153 -17.38 6.81 0.69
CA HIS A 153 -16.62 7.50 -0.35
C HIS A 153 -16.15 6.52 -1.44
N ALA A 154 -14.97 5.93 -1.30
CA ALA A 154 -14.43 4.83 -2.09
C ALA A 154 -14.36 5.06 -3.62
N GLU A 155 -14.27 6.33 -4.04
CA GLU A 155 -14.44 6.77 -5.43
C GLU A 155 -15.70 6.17 -6.08
N ALA A 156 -16.74 5.97 -5.27
CA ALA A 156 -18.02 5.43 -5.69
C ALA A 156 -19.04 6.57 -5.81
N ARG A 157 -19.98 6.39 -6.73
CA ARG A 157 -21.13 7.27 -6.92
C ARG A 157 -21.85 7.50 -5.58
N PHE A 158 -21.99 8.76 -5.19
CA PHE A 158 -22.57 9.18 -3.90
C PHE A 158 -21.97 8.45 -2.68
N GLY A 159 -20.66 8.19 -2.73
CA GLY A 159 -19.95 7.53 -1.64
C GLY A 159 -20.49 6.16 -1.28
N GLY A 160 -21.13 5.47 -2.23
CA GLY A 160 -21.76 4.18 -2.01
C GLY A 160 -23.24 4.25 -1.62
N ILE A 161 -23.84 5.42 -1.36
CA ILE A 161 -25.27 5.53 -1.02
C ILE A 161 -26.12 5.46 -2.31
N PRO A 162 -27.24 4.70 -2.35
CA PRO A 162 -28.10 4.66 -3.52
C PRO A 162 -28.73 6.03 -3.86
N ASP A 163 -28.82 6.33 -5.16
CA ASP A 163 -29.30 7.61 -5.71
C ASP A 163 -30.66 8.05 -5.13
N TRP A 164 -31.62 7.12 -5.00
CA TRP A 164 -32.96 7.43 -4.50
C TRP A 164 -32.97 7.78 -3.01
N ILE A 165 -32.00 7.29 -2.22
CA ILE A 165 -31.87 7.66 -0.81
C ILE A 165 -31.27 9.05 -0.70
N VAL A 166 -30.26 9.36 -1.50
CA VAL A 166 -29.67 10.71 -1.58
C VAL A 166 -30.74 11.74 -1.96
N ALA A 167 -31.60 11.41 -2.92
CA ALA A 167 -32.66 12.31 -3.37
C ALA A 167 -33.81 12.49 -2.36
N ALA A 168 -34.10 11.46 -1.54
CA ALA A 168 -35.30 11.43 -0.69
C ALA A 168 -35.04 11.77 0.79
N THR A 169 -33.79 11.85 1.23
CA THR A 169 -33.42 12.01 2.64
C THR A 169 -32.37 13.11 2.83
N ARG A 170 -31.93 13.33 4.06
CA ARG A 170 -30.70 14.09 4.37
C ARG A 170 -29.58 13.13 4.82
N PRO A 171 -28.79 12.56 3.89
CA PRO A 171 -27.73 11.63 4.22
C PRO A 171 -26.70 12.18 5.20
N ARG A 172 -25.99 11.27 5.88
CA ARG A 172 -24.90 11.58 6.82
C ARG A 172 -25.34 12.50 7.97
N SER A 173 -26.58 12.32 8.44
CA SER A 173 -27.18 13.04 9.57
C SER A 173 -28.15 12.14 10.35
N ASN A 174 -28.67 12.62 11.48
CA ASN A 174 -29.69 11.93 12.27
C ASN A 174 -31.12 12.19 11.76
N ASP A 175 -31.29 12.56 10.50
CA ASP A 175 -32.61 12.57 9.84
C ASP A 175 -33.29 11.20 10.01
N PRO A 176 -34.49 11.13 10.63
CA PRO A 176 -35.17 9.86 10.87
C PRO A 176 -35.41 9.05 9.59
N ALA A 177 -35.68 9.71 8.47
CA ALA A 177 -35.90 9.02 7.19
C ALA A 177 -34.62 8.35 6.70
N TYR A 178 -33.48 9.02 6.82
CA TYR A 178 -32.17 8.44 6.52
C TYR A 178 -31.80 7.29 7.46
N LEU A 179 -31.91 7.49 8.78
CA LEU A 179 -31.57 6.44 9.76
C LEU A 179 -32.44 5.19 9.63
N ALA A 180 -33.72 5.32 9.21
CA ALA A 180 -34.57 4.17 8.91
C ALA A 180 -34.05 3.35 7.72
N GLN A 181 -33.50 4.01 6.68
CA GLN A 181 -32.87 3.32 5.56
C GLN A 181 -31.56 2.63 5.98
N VAL A 182 -30.76 3.29 6.82
CA VAL A 182 -29.53 2.70 7.39
C VAL A 182 -29.85 1.48 8.24
N ASP A 183 -30.86 1.54 9.12
CA ASP A 183 -31.31 0.41 9.94
C ASP A 183 -31.72 -0.77 9.05
N ARG A 184 -32.52 -0.54 8.00
CA ARG A 184 -32.90 -1.58 7.04
C ARG A 184 -31.70 -2.23 6.38
N PHE A 185 -30.77 -1.43 5.86
CA PHE A 185 -29.57 -1.92 5.19
C PHE A 185 -28.68 -2.71 6.15
N TRP A 186 -28.38 -2.17 7.32
CA TRP A 186 -27.53 -2.81 8.32
C TRP A 186 -28.15 -4.04 8.94
N ARG A 187 -29.48 -4.14 9.10
CA ARG A 187 -30.15 -5.39 9.49
C ARG A 187 -30.01 -6.46 8.44
N SER A 188 -30.19 -6.11 7.16
CA SER A 188 -30.01 -7.05 6.06
C SER A 188 -28.57 -7.58 6.01
N LEU A 189 -27.59 -6.69 6.13
CA LEU A 189 -26.18 -7.06 6.22
C LEU A 189 -25.89 -7.94 7.45
N HIS A 190 -26.46 -7.65 8.62
CA HIS A 190 -26.24 -8.43 9.83
C HIS A 190 -26.72 -9.87 9.68
N GLY A 191 -27.85 -10.08 8.98
CA GLY A 191 -28.34 -11.43 8.62
C GLY A 191 -27.30 -12.26 7.88
N GLU A 192 -26.53 -11.65 6.97
CA GLU A 192 -25.43 -12.30 6.26
C GLU A 192 -24.19 -12.56 7.12
N LEU A 193 -24.07 -11.91 8.28
CA LEU A 193 -22.90 -11.97 9.15
C LEU A 193 -23.14 -12.76 10.44
N GLN A 194 -24.35 -13.30 10.66
CA GLN A 194 -24.64 -14.17 11.80
C GLN A 194 -23.66 -15.34 11.86
N GLY A 195 -23.07 -15.57 13.04
CA GLY A 195 -22.05 -16.58 13.29
C GLY A 195 -20.64 -16.22 12.81
N LEU A 196 -20.46 -15.05 12.20
CA LEU A 196 -19.16 -14.60 11.66
C LEU A 196 -18.50 -13.51 12.53
N LEU A 197 -19.17 -13.04 13.59
CA LEU A 197 -18.58 -12.11 14.56
C LEU A 197 -17.56 -12.83 15.45
N TRP A 198 -16.54 -12.11 15.92
CA TRP A 198 -15.49 -12.66 16.78
C TRP A 198 -16.03 -13.43 17.99
N LYS A 199 -17.04 -12.87 18.67
CA LYS A 199 -17.69 -13.50 19.82
C LYS A 199 -18.38 -14.84 19.50
N ASP A 200 -18.76 -15.04 18.23
CA ASP A 200 -19.44 -16.24 17.75
C ASP A 200 -18.44 -17.29 17.19
N GLY A 201 -17.13 -16.97 17.18
CA GLY A 201 -16.08 -17.81 16.58
C GLY A 201 -15.75 -17.44 15.13
N GLY A 202 -16.28 -16.33 14.60
CA GLY A 202 -15.96 -15.87 13.26
C GLY A 202 -14.78 -14.90 13.17
N PRO A 203 -14.37 -14.50 11.95
CA PRO A 203 -13.18 -13.68 11.75
C PRO A 203 -13.42 -12.17 11.89
N ILE A 204 -14.66 -11.70 12.08
CA ILE A 204 -14.97 -10.26 12.10
C ILE A 204 -14.57 -9.65 13.45
N ILE A 205 -13.50 -8.86 13.43
CA ILE A 205 -12.88 -8.29 14.64
C ILE A 205 -13.16 -6.80 14.83
N GLY A 206 -13.72 -6.14 13.82
CA GLY A 206 -13.98 -4.70 13.91
C GLY A 206 -14.97 -4.20 12.89
N MET A 207 -15.52 -3.02 13.20
CA MET A 207 -16.46 -2.28 12.37
C MET A 207 -16.07 -0.80 12.34
N GLN A 208 -15.81 -0.24 11.17
CA GLN A 208 -15.66 1.21 11.01
C GLN A 208 -17.04 1.84 10.83
N ILE A 209 -17.37 2.83 11.65
CA ILE A 209 -18.60 3.62 11.56
C ILE A 209 -18.33 4.87 10.72
N GLU A 210 -19.11 5.07 9.66
CA GLU A 210 -18.93 6.19 8.73
C GLU A 210 -17.55 6.18 8.03
N ASN A 211 -17.28 7.19 7.21
CA ASN A 211 -15.99 7.43 6.59
C ASN A 211 -15.77 8.91 6.27
N GLU A 212 -14.62 9.48 6.65
CA GLU A 212 -14.25 10.86 6.36
C GLU A 212 -15.35 11.86 6.73
N TYR A 213 -15.79 11.79 8.00
CA TYR A 213 -16.90 12.60 8.52
C TYR A 213 -16.41 13.84 9.26
N ASN A 214 -16.71 15.01 8.70
CA ASN A 214 -16.29 16.32 9.20
C ASN A 214 -17.47 17.31 9.42
N LEU A 215 -18.71 16.82 9.35
CA LEU A 215 -19.90 17.67 9.52
C LEU A 215 -20.13 17.99 11.00
N ASP A 216 -20.60 19.21 11.27
CA ASP A 216 -20.98 19.69 12.61
C ASP A 216 -22.37 20.34 12.58
N GLY A 217 -23.11 20.21 13.69
CA GLY A 217 -24.46 20.74 13.86
C GLY A 217 -25.47 19.75 14.47
N PRO A 218 -26.72 20.18 14.70
CA PRO A 218 -27.76 19.33 15.26
C PRO A 218 -27.99 18.05 14.44
N GLY A 219 -27.81 16.90 15.09
CA GLY A 219 -27.92 15.59 14.42
C GLY A 219 -26.75 15.24 13.52
N GLN A 220 -25.61 15.94 13.63
CA GLN A 220 -24.36 15.67 12.92
C GLN A 220 -23.20 15.50 13.92
N GLY A 221 -21.97 15.44 13.43
CA GLY A 221 -20.75 15.25 14.24
C GLY A 221 -20.83 14.07 15.20
N ARG A 222 -20.41 14.32 16.45
CA ARG A 222 -20.37 13.32 17.52
C ARG A 222 -21.71 12.63 17.76
N ALA A 223 -22.82 13.37 17.66
CA ALA A 223 -24.16 12.83 17.88
C ALA A 223 -24.58 11.85 16.77
N HIS A 224 -24.10 12.04 15.54
CA HIS A 224 -24.38 11.13 14.44
C HIS A 224 -23.59 9.83 14.57
N ILE A 225 -22.28 9.92 14.84
CA ILE A 225 -21.44 8.73 15.05
C ILE A 225 -21.94 7.90 16.25
N ALA A 226 -22.33 8.56 17.34
CA ALA A 226 -22.93 7.89 18.50
C ALA A 226 -24.25 7.18 18.14
N ALA A 227 -25.12 7.82 17.35
CA ALA A 227 -26.38 7.23 16.91
C ALA A 227 -26.17 6.00 16.01
N LEU A 228 -25.22 6.07 15.08
CA LEU A 228 -24.84 4.94 14.22
C LEU A 228 -24.26 3.79 15.04
N LYS A 229 -23.31 4.04 15.94
CA LYS A 229 -22.77 2.98 16.81
C LYS A 229 -23.86 2.32 17.65
N LYS A 230 -24.74 3.11 18.28
CA LYS A 230 -25.89 2.59 19.04
C LYS A 230 -26.84 1.76 18.18
N LEU A 231 -27.07 2.17 16.94
CA LEU A 231 -27.85 1.41 15.97
C LEU A 231 -27.19 0.06 15.64
N ALA A 232 -25.88 0.06 15.37
CA ALA A 232 -25.11 -1.15 15.12
C ALA A 232 -25.22 -2.14 16.30
N GLN A 233 -25.00 -1.66 17.53
CA GLN A 233 -25.14 -2.46 18.74
C GLN A 233 -26.57 -2.99 18.93
N LYS A 234 -27.60 -2.16 18.69
CA LYS A 234 -29.01 -2.57 18.76
C LYS A 234 -29.34 -3.68 17.75
N ILE A 235 -28.73 -3.67 16.57
CA ILE A 235 -28.91 -4.70 15.54
C ILE A 235 -28.21 -6.01 15.95
N GLY A 236 -27.13 -5.92 16.72
CA GLY A 236 -26.35 -7.06 17.19
C GLY A 236 -24.94 -7.14 16.59
N TYR A 237 -24.45 -6.06 15.97
CA TYR A 237 -23.02 -5.92 15.73
C TYR A 237 -22.33 -5.75 17.08
N ASP A 238 -21.55 -6.76 17.46
CA ASP A 238 -20.84 -6.80 18.72
C ASP A 238 -19.42 -7.27 18.39
N VAL A 239 -18.54 -6.29 18.21
CA VAL A 239 -17.20 -6.46 17.68
C VAL A 239 -16.16 -5.88 18.65
N PRO A 240 -14.96 -6.49 18.74
CA PRO A 240 -13.89 -6.00 19.60
C PRO A 240 -13.46 -4.54 19.32
N LEU A 241 -13.57 -4.08 18.08
CA LEU A 241 -13.08 -2.76 17.66
C LEU A 241 -14.16 -1.97 16.91
N TYR A 242 -14.49 -0.78 17.43
CA TYR A 242 -15.22 0.24 16.68
C TYR A 242 -14.29 1.37 16.30
N THR A 243 -14.22 1.70 15.02
CA THR A 243 -13.35 2.77 14.51
C THR A 243 -14.12 3.86 13.78
N VAL A 244 -13.46 5.00 13.62
CA VAL A 244 -13.91 6.13 12.79
C VAL A 244 -12.68 6.73 12.10
N THR A 245 -12.85 7.35 10.94
CA THR A 245 -11.79 8.15 10.32
C THR A 245 -11.29 9.24 11.27
N GLY A 246 -9.97 9.39 11.40
CA GLY A 246 -9.29 10.31 12.32
C GLY A 246 -8.71 11.58 11.70
N TRP A 247 -8.86 11.82 10.40
CA TRP A 247 -8.37 13.04 9.73
C TRP A 247 -9.51 14.01 9.41
N ASP A 248 -9.17 15.10 8.73
CA ASP A 248 -10.12 16.07 8.19
C ASP A 248 -11.01 16.75 9.25
N GLN A 249 -10.46 17.03 10.43
CA GLN A 249 -11.19 17.63 11.56
C GLN A 249 -12.38 16.78 12.03
N THR A 250 -12.25 15.46 11.95
CA THR A 250 -13.32 14.56 12.37
C THR A 250 -13.83 14.88 13.79
N LEU A 251 -15.14 14.72 13.97
CA LEU A 251 -15.83 14.89 15.24
C LEU A 251 -16.47 13.56 15.62
N TYR A 252 -16.03 12.97 16.72
CA TYR A 252 -16.52 11.68 17.19
C TYR A 252 -16.69 11.64 18.72
N PRO A 253 -17.56 10.77 19.25
CA PRO A 253 -17.69 10.57 20.68
C PRO A 253 -16.42 9.89 21.25
N LYS A 254 -15.60 10.64 21.99
CA LYS A 254 -14.40 10.11 22.67
C LYS A 254 -14.74 8.93 23.56
N GLY A 255 -13.85 7.95 23.62
CA GLY A 255 -14.05 6.71 24.37
C GLY A 255 -14.95 5.68 23.69
N GLU A 256 -15.81 6.08 22.75
CA GLU A 256 -16.75 5.17 22.09
C GLU A 256 -16.18 4.54 20.80
N VAL A 257 -15.28 5.22 20.11
CA VAL A 257 -14.65 4.75 18.87
C VAL A 257 -13.16 5.11 18.88
N VAL A 258 -12.36 4.41 18.07
CA VAL A 258 -10.95 4.70 17.89
C VAL A 258 -10.71 5.36 16.53
N PRO A 259 -10.03 6.52 16.46
CA PRO A 259 -9.66 7.12 15.19
C PRO A 259 -8.66 6.22 14.44
N VAL A 260 -8.89 6.01 13.16
CA VAL A 260 -7.91 5.44 12.22
C VAL A 260 -7.37 6.53 11.31
N HIS A 261 -6.12 6.38 10.89
CA HIS A 261 -5.39 7.39 10.12
C HIS A 261 -5.01 6.87 8.73
N GLY A 262 -4.53 7.77 7.88
CA GLY A 262 -4.13 7.44 6.52
C GLY A 262 -2.99 8.32 6.02
N GLY A 263 -2.69 8.19 4.74
CA GLY A 263 -1.69 9.01 4.05
C GLY A 263 -1.38 8.45 2.67
N TYR A 264 -1.46 9.29 1.64
CA TYR A 264 -1.15 8.89 0.26
C TYR A 264 0.18 9.49 -0.24
N PRO A 265 0.90 8.80 -1.14
CA PRO A 265 2.10 9.33 -1.80
C PRO A 265 1.83 10.57 -2.68
N ASP A 266 0.59 10.73 -3.17
CA ASP A 266 0.12 11.86 -3.98
C ASP A 266 -1.38 12.11 -3.70
N GLU A 267 -1.92 13.25 -4.11
CA GLU A 267 -3.32 13.65 -4.01
C GLU A 267 -3.96 13.68 -5.41
N PRO A 268 -4.43 12.55 -5.97
CA PRO A 268 -5.09 12.55 -7.28
C PRO A 268 -6.36 13.43 -7.33
N TRP A 269 -6.98 13.71 -6.19
CA TRP A 269 -8.11 14.63 -6.07
C TRP A 269 -7.71 16.10 -6.14
N SER A 270 -6.43 16.46 -6.13
CA SER A 270 -6.03 17.87 -6.23
C SER A 270 -6.53 18.52 -7.51
N ALA A 271 -7.01 19.76 -7.44
CA ALA A 271 -7.35 20.55 -8.62
C ALA A 271 -6.10 21.11 -9.34
N LYS A 272 -4.92 21.01 -8.70
CA LYS A 272 -3.66 21.49 -9.28
C LYS A 272 -3.18 20.54 -10.39
N THR A 273 -2.88 21.14 -11.54
CA THR A 273 -2.40 20.45 -12.74
C THR A 273 -0.87 20.37 -12.83
N THR A 274 -0.18 20.77 -11.76
CA THR A 274 1.28 20.81 -11.65
C THR A 274 1.79 19.85 -10.57
N LYS A 275 3.11 19.66 -10.50
CA LYS A 275 3.77 18.95 -9.39
C LYS A 275 3.37 19.58 -8.05
N LEU A 276 2.97 18.75 -7.09
CA LEU A 276 2.61 19.17 -5.73
C LEU A 276 3.84 19.26 -4.85
N PRO A 277 3.84 20.13 -3.80
CA PRO A 277 4.91 20.17 -2.81
C PRO A 277 5.09 18.80 -2.13
N PRO A 278 6.27 18.56 -1.49
CA PRO A 278 6.50 17.39 -0.66
C PRO A 278 5.34 17.09 0.29
N LYS A 279 5.09 15.80 0.51
CA LYS A 279 4.02 15.32 1.40
C LYS A 279 4.54 15.10 2.82
N GLU A 280 3.68 15.38 3.80
CA GLU A 280 3.98 15.10 5.20
C GLU A 280 4.09 13.60 5.51
N ASN A 281 3.58 12.73 4.64
CA ASN A 281 3.65 11.27 4.82
C ASN A 281 5.10 10.73 4.77
N TYR A 282 6.04 11.55 4.30
CA TYR A 282 7.47 11.27 4.32
C TYR A 282 8.18 11.83 5.57
N LEU A 283 7.47 12.51 6.47
CA LEU A 283 7.99 12.98 7.76
C LEU A 283 7.59 12.05 8.90
N PHE A 284 8.53 11.86 9.83
CA PHE A 284 8.23 11.22 11.11
C PHE A 284 7.34 12.14 11.96
N ARG A 285 6.39 11.54 12.67
CA ARG A 285 5.42 12.26 13.50
C ARG A 285 5.77 12.17 14.98
N PHE A 286 5.70 13.30 15.67
CA PHE A 286 6.03 13.38 17.10
C PHE A 286 4.95 14.07 17.95
N ASP A 287 4.13 14.94 17.35
CA ASP A 287 3.18 15.81 18.05
C ASP A 287 1.74 15.75 17.52
N SER A 288 1.52 15.08 16.37
CA SER A 288 0.23 14.84 15.74
C SER A 288 0.24 13.53 14.96
N ARG A 289 -0.88 12.81 14.92
CA ARG A 289 -1.08 11.62 14.08
C ARG A 289 -1.84 11.90 12.80
N VAL A 290 -2.37 13.12 12.66
CA VAL A 290 -3.20 13.53 11.54
C VAL A 290 -2.32 14.10 10.43
N SER A 291 -2.45 13.55 9.22
CA SER A 291 -1.78 14.10 8.05
C SER A 291 -2.61 15.25 7.48
N GLY A 292 -2.00 16.42 7.29
CA GLY A 292 -2.69 17.61 6.78
C GLY A 292 -3.05 17.52 5.28
N ASP A 293 -2.45 16.57 4.56
CA ASP A 293 -2.56 16.43 3.09
C ASP A 293 -3.68 15.44 2.65
N LEU A 294 -4.55 14.97 3.56
CA LEU A 294 -5.58 13.95 3.27
C LEU A 294 -6.96 14.50 2.88
N GLY A 295 -7.27 15.74 3.24
CA GLY A 295 -8.61 16.31 2.99
C GLY A 295 -8.81 16.70 1.53
N ALA A 296 -9.71 16.02 0.81
CA ALA A 296 -10.18 16.49 -0.50
C ALA A 296 -11.11 17.71 -0.40
N GLN A 297 -11.71 17.95 0.79
CA GLN A 297 -12.88 18.82 0.96
C GLN A 297 -12.75 19.90 2.05
N THR A 298 -11.68 19.94 2.85
CA THR A 298 -11.50 21.01 3.86
C THR A 298 -10.38 21.99 3.49
N ARG A 299 -10.54 23.24 3.95
CA ARG A 299 -9.59 24.35 3.79
C ARG A 299 -9.01 24.81 5.14
N ASN A 300 -9.19 24.03 6.20
CA ASN A 300 -9.00 24.48 7.57
C ASN A 300 -7.96 23.63 8.30
N ASN A 301 -7.04 24.28 9.02
CA ASN A 301 -5.89 23.66 9.68
C ASN A 301 -6.06 23.52 11.22
N ARG A 302 -7.29 23.61 11.72
CA ARG A 302 -7.59 23.44 13.15
C ARG A 302 -7.42 21.96 13.56
N ARG A 303 -6.84 21.71 14.74
CA ARG A 303 -6.79 20.38 15.37
C ARG A 303 -8.22 19.87 15.67
N GLY A 304 -8.49 18.61 15.27
CA GLY A 304 -9.75 17.91 15.52
C GLY A 304 -9.67 16.94 16.70
N ASP A 305 -10.73 16.15 16.93
CA ASP A 305 -10.79 15.25 18.10
C ASP A 305 -9.64 14.23 18.14
N ALA A 306 -9.17 13.76 16.99
CA ALA A 306 -8.08 12.77 16.90
C ALA A 306 -6.74 13.27 17.48
N ASP A 307 -6.39 14.55 17.30
CA ASP A 307 -5.19 15.11 17.92
C ASP A 307 -5.36 15.27 19.43
N ASP A 308 -6.55 15.68 19.87
CA ASP A 308 -6.88 15.88 21.28
C ASP A 308 -7.02 14.55 22.06
N ASP A 309 -7.19 13.42 21.36
CA ASP A 309 -7.39 12.08 21.95
C ASP A 309 -6.14 11.19 21.86
N MET A 310 -5.00 11.74 21.42
CA MET A 310 -3.76 10.96 21.21
C MET A 310 -3.26 10.23 22.46
N ALA A 311 -3.51 10.79 23.65
CA ALA A 311 -3.10 10.18 24.92
C ALA A 311 -3.98 8.96 25.31
N ASP A 312 -5.14 8.82 24.70
CA ASP A 312 -6.18 7.85 25.05
C ASP A 312 -6.43 6.82 23.95
N THR A 313 -5.95 7.05 22.73
CA THR A 313 -6.14 6.14 21.60
C THR A 313 -4.80 5.64 21.05
N PRO A 314 -4.72 4.40 20.54
CA PRO A 314 -3.53 3.94 19.82
C PRO A 314 -3.44 4.59 18.43
N PHE A 315 -2.25 4.64 17.84
CA PHE A 315 -2.08 5.13 16.46
C PHE A 315 -2.40 4.01 15.46
N LEU A 316 -3.63 3.95 14.97
CA LEU A 316 -4.06 2.92 14.02
C LEU A 316 -4.16 3.50 12.60
N GLY A 317 -3.69 2.78 11.60
CA GLY A 317 -3.86 3.12 10.18
C GLY A 317 -4.97 2.31 9.53
N ALA A 318 -5.72 2.93 8.63
CA ALA A 318 -6.68 2.26 7.74
C ALA A 318 -6.43 2.60 6.26
N GLU A 319 -5.94 3.80 5.96
CA GLU A 319 -5.86 4.31 4.58
C GLU A 319 -4.48 4.87 4.23
N TYR A 320 -3.43 4.09 4.47
CA TYR A 320 -2.15 4.38 3.82
C TYR A 320 -2.18 3.90 2.37
N GLY A 321 -1.88 4.80 1.45
CA GLY A 321 -1.94 4.56 0.01
C GLY A 321 -1.03 3.42 -0.43
N GLY A 322 -1.57 2.21 -0.63
CA GLY A 322 -0.84 1.11 -1.29
C GLY A 322 -0.50 1.42 -2.76
N GLY A 323 -1.27 2.36 -3.31
CA GLY A 323 -1.05 3.09 -4.56
C GLY A 323 -1.89 4.37 -4.50
N VAL A 324 -2.33 4.87 -5.66
CA VAL A 324 -3.31 5.96 -5.79
C VAL A 324 -4.20 5.72 -7.01
N PRO A 325 -5.49 6.11 -6.97
CA PRO A 325 -6.36 6.05 -8.13
C PRO A 325 -5.92 7.05 -9.19
N VAL A 326 -6.30 6.79 -10.43
CA VAL A 326 -6.12 7.73 -11.54
C VAL A 326 -7.42 8.48 -11.73
N MET A 327 -7.39 9.80 -11.57
CA MET A 327 -8.54 10.69 -11.80
C MET A 327 -8.32 11.51 -13.07
N TYR A 328 -9.39 11.94 -13.73
CA TYR A 328 -9.31 12.54 -15.07
C TYR A 328 -8.27 13.68 -15.16
N ARG A 329 -8.31 14.58 -14.17
CA ARG A 329 -7.45 15.78 -14.11
C ARG A 329 -6.04 15.54 -13.59
N ARG A 330 -5.79 14.44 -12.87
CA ARG A 330 -4.50 14.19 -12.24
C ARG A 330 -4.18 12.70 -12.25
N ARG A 331 -3.13 12.38 -13.00
CA ARG A 331 -2.76 11.01 -13.38
C ARG A 331 -1.33 10.70 -12.91
N PRO A 332 -1.13 10.57 -11.59
CA PRO A 332 0.19 10.34 -11.02
C PRO A 332 0.69 8.94 -11.35
N LEU A 333 2.00 8.84 -11.64
CA LEU A 333 2.72 7.61 -11.87
C LEU A 333 3.61 7.33 -10.65
N LEU A 334 3.32 6.28 -9.90
CA LEU A 334 4.08 5.96 -8.69
C LEU A 334 5.23 4.99 -8.96
N ALA A 335 6.34 5.19 -8.25
CA ALA A 335 7.37 4.18 -8.08
C ALA A 335 7.13 3.36 -6.79
N PRO A 336 7.55 2.08 -6.71
CA PRO A 336 7.43 1.28 -5.48
C PRO A 336 7.98 1.95 -4.21
N ALA A 337 9.08 2.71 -4.35
CA ALA A 337 9.70 3.43 -3.25
C ALA A 337 8.81 4.56 -2.69
N ASP A 338 7.95 5.17 -3.53
CA ASP A 338 7.05 6.24 -3.10
C ASP A 338 6.09 5.76 -2.01
N VAL A 339 5.65 4.49 -2.10
CA VAL A 339 4.76 3.87 -1.12
C VAL A 339 5.58 3.31 0.05
N ALA A 340 6.60 2.49 -0.23
CA ALA A 340 7.36 1.78 0.81
C ALA A 340 8.06 2.72 1.80
N ALA A 341 8.63 3.82 1.31
CA ALA A 341 9.27 4.83 2.17
C ALA A 341 8.25 5.57 3.05
N ALA A 342 7.08 5.90 2.49
CA ALA A 342 6.02 6.57 3.23
C ALA A 342 5.55 5.69 4.41
N VAL A 343 5.16 4.44 4.16
CA VAL A 343 4.66 3.56 5.23
C VAL A 343 5.72 3.18 6.25
N THR A 344 6.98 3.01 5.83
CA THR A 344 8.11 2.79 6.76
C THR A 344 8.26 3.99 7.71
N THR A 345 8.09 5.21 7.19
CA THR A 345 8.12 6.43 8.00
C THR A 345 6.98 6.45 9.01
N GLN A 346 5.78 6.01 8.63
CA GLN A 346 4.62 5.98 9.52
C GLN A 346 4.76 4.90 10.61
N VAL A 347 5.33 3.73 10.29
CA VAL A 347 5.69 2.72 11.30
C VAL A 347 6.70 3.28 12.31
N GLY A 348 7.73 3.99 11.85
CA GLY A 348 8.68 4.69 12.73
C GLY A 348 8.05 5.83 13.54
N SER A 349 6.93 6.39 13.05
CA SER A 349 6.11 7.40 13.74
C SER A 349 5.17 6.82 14.80
N GLY A 350 5.16 5.50 14.99
CA GLY A 350 4.38 4.85 16.05
C GLY A 350 3.08 4.18 15.60
N VAL A 351 2.82 4.04 14.29
CA VAL A 351 1.66 3.27 13.80
C VAL A 351 1.70 1.85 14.37
N ASN A 352 0.57 1.41 14.93
CA ASN A 352 0.38 0.12 15.60
C ASN A 352 -0.77 -0.73 15.00
N LEU A 353 -1.27 -0.34 13.82
CA LEU A 353 -2.02 -1.14 12.85
C LEU A 353 -1.67 -0.56 11.49
N LEU A 354 -0.97 -1.31 10.63
CA LEU A 354 -0.60 -0.80 9.31
C LEU A 354 -1.70 -1.15 8.30
N GLY A 355 -2.67 -0.24 8.14
CA GLY A 355 -3.79 -0.40 7.21
C GLY A 355 -3.56 0.29 5.86
N TYR A 356 -3.85 -0.44 4.78
CA TYR A 356 -3.70 0.03 3.40
C TYR A 356 -5.03 0.27 2.71
N TYR A 357 -5.10 1.36 1.94
CA TYR A 357 -6.15 1.62 0.96
C TYR A 357 -5.54 2.04 -0.37
N MET A 358 -5.77 1.36 -1.50
CA MET A 358 -6.19 -0.03 -1.63
C MET A 358 -5.00 -0.98 -1.49
N PHE A 359 -5.24 -2.21 -1.04
CA PHE A 359 -4.26 -3.28 -1.17
C PHE A 359 -4.52 -4.13 -2.43
N HIS A 360 -5.80 -4.31 -2.75
CA HIS A 360 -6.26 -4.94 -3.99
C HIS A 360 -7.17 -3.95 -4.74
N GLY A 361 -6.88 -3.70 -6.02
CA GLY A 361 -7.73 -2.91 -6.90
C GLY A 361 -9.05 -3.61 -7.26
N GLY A 362 -9.62 -3.32 -8.42
CA GLY A 362 -10.77 -4.05 -8.93
C GLY A 362 -11.42 -3.34 -10.10
N ALA A 363 -12.69 -3.63 -10.35
CA ALA A 363 -13.49 -2.95 -11.35
C ALA A 363 -14.85 -2.53 -10.78
N ASN A 364 -15.29 -1.32 -11.10
CA ASN A 364 -16.63 -0.84 -10.76
C ASN A 364 -17.68 -1.69 -11.50
N PRO A 365 -18.67 -2.27 -10.80
CA PRO A 365 -19.76 -2.96 -11.45
C PRO A 365 -20.75 -1.96 -12.06
N MET A 366 -21.44 -2.39 -13.11
CA MET A 366 -22.61 -1.68 -13.63
C MET A 366 -23.86 -2.11 -12.86
N ALA A 367 -24.76 -1.16 -12.56
CA ALA A 367 -26.07 -1.41 -11.97
C ALA A 367 -27.18 -1.03 -12.96
N GLN A 368 -27.79 -2.02 -13.61
CA GLN A 368 -28.93 -1.82 -14.52
C GLN A 368 -28.64 -0.77 -15.62
N GLY A 369 -27.47 -0.87 -16.26
CA GLY A 369 -27.04 0.07 -17.30
C GLY A 369 -26.48 1.40 -16.79
N ARG A 370 -26.49 1.64 -15.48
CA ARG A 370 -25.89 2.81 -14.83
C ARG A 370 -24.51 2.47 -14.26
N SER A 371 -23.62 3.45 -14.34
CA SER A 371 -22.26 3.38 -13.82
C SER A 371 -22.21 3.84 -12.35
N LEU A 372 -21.25 3.31 -11.58
CA LEU A 372 -21.19 3.44 -10.11
C LEU A 372 -19.90 4.09 -9.60
N GLU A 373 -19.06 4.60 -10.49
CA GLU A 373 -17.90 5.42 -10.21
C GLU A 373 -18.29 6.80 -9.66
N GLU A 374 -17.37 7.42 -8.94
CA GLU A 374 -17.42 8.86 -8.67
C GLU A 374 -17.26 9.64 -9.98
N THR A 375 -18.21 10.54 -10.25
CA THR A 375 -18.13 11.49 -11.37
C THR A 375 -18.68 12.85 -10.98
N GLN A 376 -18.05 13.90 -11.49
CA GLN A 376 -18.52 15.28 -11.34
C GLN A 376 -19.92 15.49 -11.94
N ARG A 377 -20.34 14.67 -12.90
CA ARG A 377 -21.68 14.76 -13.52
C ARG A 377 -22.82 14.42 -12.56
N SER A 378 -22.55 13.58 -11.57
CA SER A 378 -23.51 13.29 -10.50
C SER A 378 -23.21 14.07 -9.22
N GLY A 379 -22.39 15.11 -9.30
CA GLY A 379 -22.02 15.92 -8.14
C GLY A 379 -20.85 15.39 -7.31
N GLY A 380 -20.12 14.38 -7.81
CA GLY A 380 -18.83 13.97 -7.22
C GLY A 380 -17.77 15.06 -7.35
N TYR A 381 -16.70 14.97 -6.56
CA TYR A 381 -15.58 15.92 -6.62
C TYR A 381 -14.60 15.57 -7.75
N ASN A 382 -14.50 14.28 -8.09
CA ASN A 382 -13.60 13.76 -9.10
C ASN A 382 -14.35 13.11 -10.27
N ASP A 383 -13.64 12.91 -11.38
CA ASP A 383 -14.04 11.97 -12.43
C ASP A 383 -13.06 10.79 -12.39
N CYS A 384 -13.60 9.61 -12.10
CA CYS A 384 -12.91 8.33 -12.13
C CYS A 384 -13.29 7.53 -13.39
N PRO A 385 -12.48 6.52 -13.78
CA PRO A 385 -12.89 5.57 -14.81
C PRO A 385 -14.21 4.88 -14.44
N MET A 386 -15.04 4.61 -15.44
CA MET A 386 -16.37 4.01 -15.26
C MET A 386 -16.28 2.57 -14.75
N ILE A 387 -15.30 1.82 -15.23
CA ILE A 387 -15.03 0.43 -14.89
C ILE A 387 -13.70 0.32 -14.14
N GLY A 388 -12.62 0.94 -14.64
CA GLY A 388 -11.28 0.75 -14.09
C GLY A 388 -11.13 1.20 -12.63
N TYR A 389 -10.57 0.34 -11.78
CA TYR A 389 -10.25 0.64 -10.37
C TYR A 389 -8.94 -0.03 -9.91
N ASP A 390 -7.90 0.01 -10.75
CA ASP A 390 -6.59 -0.59 -10.48
C ASP A 390 -5.83 0.01 -9.28
N PHE A 391 -5.97 1.32 -9.07
CA PHE A 391 -5.37 2.05 -7.96
C PHE A 391 -3.83 2.04 -7.90
N GLN A 392 -3.12 1.44 -8.87
CA GLN A 392 -1.69 1.13 -8.72
C GLN A 392 -1.42 0.30 -7.45
N ALA A 393 -2.40 -0.47 -6.99
CA ALA A 393 -2.35 -1.21 -5.74
C ALA A 393 -1.32 -2.36 -5.78
N PRO A 394 -0.87 -2.86 -4.62
CA PRO A 394 0.00 -4.05 -4.54
C PRO A 394 -0.53 -5.25 -5.32
N ILE A 395 -1.85 -5.42 -5.37
CA ILE A 395 -2.52 -6.34 -6.29
C ILE A 395 -3.44 -5.51 -7.20
N GLY A 396 -3.22 -5.59 -8.50
CA GLY A 396 -3.90 -4.76 -9.50
C GLY A 396 -5.35 -5.17 -9.78
N GLN A 397 -5.96 -4.48 -10.72
CA GLN A 397 -7.37 -4.67 -11.09
C GLN A 397 -7.73 -6.12 -11.47
N TYR A 398 -6.79 -6.87 -12.05
CA TYR A 398 -6.97 -8.23 -12.57
C TYR A 398 -6.34 -9.31 -11.67
N GLY A 399 -5.88 -8.96 -10.47
CA GLY A 399 -5.21 -9.90 -9.56
C GLY A 399 -3.70 -10.04 -9.84
N GLU A 400 -3.13 -9.23 -10.73
CA GLU A 400 -1.69 -9.20 -10.98
C GLU A 400 -0.95 -8.59 -9.79
N VAL A 401 0.17 -9.19 -9.40
CA VAL A 401 1.01 -8.62 -8.34
C VAL A 401 1.90 -7.52 -8.94
N ASN A 402 1.81 -6.32 -8.37
CA ASN A 402 2.56 -5.15 -8.81
C ASN A 402 3.89 -5.01 -8.06
N PRO A 403 4.92 -4.34 -8.64
CA PRO A 403 6.25 -4.22 -8.01
C PRO A 403 6.26 -3.56 -6.63
N VAL A 404 5.25 -2.75 -6.29
CA VAL A 404 5.10 -2.18 -4.95
C VAL A 404 4.91 -3.27 -3.88
N ASN A 405 4.26 -4.40 -4.21
CA ASN A 405 4.10 -5.52 -3.29
C ASN A 405 5.47 -6.02 -2.79
N ALA A 406 6.41 -6.24 -3.70
CA ALA A 406 7.77 -6.68 -3.37
C ALA A 406 8.54 -5.69 -2.49
N ALA A 407 8.25 -4.39 -2.60
CA ALA A 407 8.86 -3.36 -1.75
C ALA A 407 8.27 -3.34 -0.32
N LEU A 408 7.04 -3.82 -0.14
CA LEU A 408 6.32 -3.79 1.14
C LEU A 408 6.48 -5.08 1.97
N ARG A 409 6.58 -6.25 1.32
CA ARG A 409 6.65 -7.56 2.01
C ARG A 409 7.71 -7.62 3.12
N PRO A 410 8.95 -7.11 2.95
CA PRO A 410 9.93 -7.16 4.04
C PRO A 410 9.48 -6.44 5.31
N LEU A 411 8.78 -5.30 5.18
CA LEU A 411 8.20 -4.60 6.34
C LEU A 411 7.06 -5.42 6.95
N HIS A 412 6.18 -6.00 6.13
CA HIS A 412 5.05 -6.78 6.64
C HIS A 412 5.51 -8.01 7.44
N TYR A 413 6.48 -8.76 6.92
CA TYR A 413 7.03 -9.91 7.62
C TYR A 413 7.71 -9.52 8.93
N PHE A 414 8.34 -8.34 8.95
CA PHE A 414 8.95 -7.81 10.17
C PHE A 414 7.89 -7.49 11.22
N LEU A 415 6.80 -6.84 10.83
CA LEU A 415 5.69 -6.53 11.73
C LEU A 415 5.02 -7.81 12.25
N ASP A 416 4.87 -8.82 11.42
CA ASP A 416 4.31 -10.11 11.85
C ASP A 416 5.25 -10.87 12.82
N ALA A 417 6.57 -10.86 12.58
CA ALA A 417 7.54 -11.58 13.40
C ALA A 417 7.97 -10.85 14.70
N TYR A 418 7.94 -9.51 14.71
CA TYR A 418 8.50 -8.69 15.79
C TYR A 418 7.61 -7.51 16.21
N GLY A 419 6.38 -7.42 15.68
CA GLY A 419 5.44 -6.34 15.98
C GLY A 419 5.02 -6.29 17.44
N ASP A 420 5.00 -7.42 18.15
CA ASP A 420 4.72 -7.50 19.58
C ASP A 420 5.79 -6.78 20.43
N ARG A 421 7.03 -6.72 19.94
CA ARG A 421 8.13 -5.97 20.55
C ARG A 421 8.14 -4.51 20.15
N LEU A 422 7.79 -4.21 18.89
CA LEU A 422 7.76 -2.83 18.38
C LEU A 422 6.59 -2.03 18.94
N ALA A 423 5.40 -2.64 19.03
CA ALA A 423 4.17 -1.92 19.38
C ALA A 423 4.23 -1.15 20.71
N PRO A 424 4.83 -1.68 21.79
CA PRO A 424 4.98 -0.99 23.06
C PRO A 424 6.07 0.08 23.10
N MET A 425 6.89 0.23 22.06
CA MET A 425 7.99 1.19 22.06
C MET A 425 7.49 2.63 21.90
N ALA A 426 8.09 3.56 22.63
CA ALA A 426 7.84 4.99 22.50
C ALA A 426 8.58 5.57 21.29
N VAL A 427 8.02 6.61 20.68
CA VAL A 427 8.64 7.29 19.53
C VAL A 427 9.48 8.47 20.03
N HIS A 428 10.69 8.61 19.51
CA HIS A 428 11.63 9.65 19.89
C HIS A 428 12.09 10.46 18.69
N ALA A 429 12.15 11.77 18.88
CA ALA A 429 12.61 12.72 17.88
C ALA A 429 14.11 12.98 17.98
N PRO A 430 14.81 13.17 16.86
CA PRO A 430 16.22 13.54 16.87
C PRO A 430 16.40 14.99 17.33
N ALA A 431 17.62 15.33 17.75
CA ALA A 431 17.95 16.69 18.19
C ALA A 431 17.79 17.74 17.06
N ILE A 432 17.97 17.33 15.81
CA ILE A 432 17.77 18.14 14.62
C ILE A 432 16.67 17.48 13.80
N GLN A 433 15.57 18.21 13.58
CA GLN A 433 14.43 17.80 12.77
C GLN A 433 14.34 18.69 11.52
N PRO A 434 13.78 18.18 10.42
CA PRO A 434 13.41 19.04 9.29
C PRO A 434 12.49 20.17 9.75
N ALA A 435 12.67 21.38 9.21
CA ALA A 435 11.82 22.52 9.56
C ALA A 435 10.34 22.34 9.16
N GLY A 436 10.08 21.43 8.23
CA GLY A 436 8.76 21.08 7.71
C GLY A 436 8.87 20.17 6.50
N LYS A 437 7.75 19.88 5.83
CA LYS A 437 7.73 18.95 4.69
C LYS A 437 8.60 19.39 3.51
N ASP A 438 8.73 20.71 3.32
CA ASP A 438 9.53 21.32 2.26
C ASP A 438 11.05 21.28 2.52
N ASP A 439 11.49 20.99 3.75
CA ASP A 439 12.91 20.83 4.08
C ASP A 439 13.42 19.46 3.62
N ILE A 440 13.91 19.39 2.38
CA ILE A 440 14.50 18.19 1.78
C ILE A 440 15.99 18.00 2.07
N ALA A 441 16.62 18.93 2.78
CA ALA A 441 18.06 18.93 3.05
C ALA A 441 18.42 18.33 4.42
N THR A 442 17.49 18.35 5.37
CA THR A 442 17.67 17.73 6.69
C THR A 442 17.29 16.24 6.65
N LEU A 443 18.14 15.38 7.22
CA LEU A 443 17.84 13.94 7.28
C LEU A 443 16.61 13.69 8.17
N ARG A 444 15.68 12.87 7.67
CA ARG A 444 14.49 12.46 8.41
C ARG A 444 14.79 11.12 9.05
N TRP A 445 14.76 11.04 10.37
CA TRP A 445 14.96 9.80 11.10
C TRP A 445 14.27 9.88 12.47
N SER A 446 14.02 8.72 13.06
CA SER A 446 13.43 8.59 14.40
C SER A 446 13.92 7.31 15.08
N VAL A 447 13.64 7.17 16.37
CA VAL A 447 13.85 5.92 17.10
C VAL A 447 12.56 5.53 17.78
N ARG A 448 12.14 4.28 17.63
CA ARG A 448 11.18 3.65 18.55
C ARG A 448 11.95 2.84 19.59
N ALA A 449 11.81 3.13 20.88
CA ALA A 449 12.53 2.40 21.92
C ALA A 449 11.72 2.15 23.20
N THR A 450 12.18 1.16 23.97
CA THR A 450 11.80 0.91 25.35
C THR A 450 13.02 0.37 26.11
N GLY A 451 13.42 1.04 27.19
CA GLY A 451 14.65 0.68 27.92
C GLY A 451 15.89 0.80 27.05
N ASP A 452 16.51 -0.34 26.73
CA ASP A 452 17.71 -0.44 25.89
C ASP A 452 17.48 -1.16 24.56
N SER A 453 16.21 -1.43 24.22
CA SER A 453 15.82 -2.08 22.98
C SER A 453 15.05 -1.09 22.11
N GLY A 454 15.29 -1.12 20.81
CA GLY A 454 14.62 -0.22 19.88
C GLY A 454 14.92 -0.49 18.41
N PHE A 455 14.33 0.34 17.57
CA PHE A 455 14.55 0.37 16.14
C PHE A 455 14.77 1.82 15.70
N LEU A 456 15.86 2.06 15.00
CA LEU A 456 16.20 3.34 14.38
C LEU A 456 15.65 3.35 12.97
N PHE A 457 14.79 4.31 12.62
CA PHE A 457 14.18 4.46 11.31
C PHE A 457 14.79 5.63 10.55
N VAL A 458 15.04 5.47 9.26
CA VAL A 458 15.54 6.51 8.35
C VAL A 458 14.62 6.64 7.15
N ASN A 459 14.33 7.88 6.75
CA ASN A 459 13.75 8.19 5.46
C ASN A 459 14.51 9.34 4.77
N ASN A 460 15.12 9.02 3.64
CA ASN A 460 15.74 9.94 2.71
C ASN A 460 15.11 9.82 1.32
N HIS A 461 13.85 9.37 1.23
CA HIS A 461 13.05 9.38 0.01
C HIS A 461 11.89 10.34 0.15
N VAL A 462 11.75 11.24 -0.82
CA VAL A 462 10.60 12.12 -0.97
C VAL A 462 10.18 12.07 -2.43
N ARG A 463 8.96 11.61 -2.68
CA ARG A 463 8.45 11.42 -4.03
C ARG A 463 8.64 12.69 -4.88
N GLN A 464 9.26 12.55 -6.06
CA GLN A 464 9.54 13.63 -7.04
C GLN A 464 10.49 14.75 -6.59
N TYR A 465 11.11 14.62 -5.42
CA TYR A 465 12.06 15.59 -4.90
C TYR A 465 13.42 14.92 -4.67
N PRO A 466 14.49 15.40 -5.33
CA PRO A 466 15.82 14.86 -5.10
C PRO A 466 16.25 15.18 -3.66
N THR A 467 16.85 14.21 -2.99
CA THR A 467 17.41 14.37 -1.65
C THR A 467 18.94 14.26 -1.70
N PRO A 468 19.68 14.89 -0.77
CA PRO A 468 21.13 14.78 -0.74
C PRO A 468 21.58 13.39 -0.24
N ALA A 469 22.85 13.06 -0.52
CA ALA A 469 23.55 11.98 0.16
C ALA A 469 24.12 12.48 1.51
N TYR A 470 24.22 11.60 2.50
CA TYR A 470 24.81 11.91 3.80
C TYR A 470 26.07 11.04 4.02
N PRO A 471 27.27 11.52 3.64
CA PRO A 471 28.50 10.78 3.83
C PRO A 471 28.91 10.75 5.31
N ALA A 472 29.74 9.77 5.68
CA ALA A 472 30.30 9.64 7.02
C ALA A 472 29.25 9.66 8.17
N THR A 473 28.06 9.12 7.90
CA THR A 473 26.94 9.11 8.84
C THR A 473 27.14 8.07 9.93
N ARG A 474 26.90 8.50 11.17
CA ARG A 474 26.72 7.67 12.36
C ARG A 474 25.60 8.26 13.21
N PHE A 475 24.88 7.40 13.91
CA PHE A 475 23.79 7.74 14.81
C PHE A 475 24.19 7.44 16.25
N THR A 476 23.97 8.39 17.16
CA THR A 476 24.16 8.21 18.60
C THR A 476 22.80 8.25 19.29
N VAL A 477 22.38 7.12 19.85
CA VAL A 477 21.12 6.97 20.57
C VAL A 477 21.42 6.84 22.06
N ARG A 478 20.91 7.76 22.89
CA ARG A 478 21.00 7.64 24.35
C ARG A 478 19.85 6.77 24.85
N LEU A 479 20.19 5.61 25.39
CA LEU A 479 19.28 4.63 25.98
C LEU A 479 19.42 4.64 27.52
N ALA A 480 18.67 3.78 28.21
CA ALA A 480 18.65 3.72 29.67
C ALA A 480 20.04 3.42 30.27
N ARG A 481 20.78 2.45 29.70
CA ARG A 481 22.12 2.04 30.16
C ARG A 481 23.25 2.93 29.65
N GLY A 482 23.04 3.73 28.60
CA GLY A 482 24.07 4.60 28.05
C GLY A 482 23.85 4.99 26.59
N ALA A 483 24.82 5.72 26.04
CA ALA A 483 24.81 6.09 24.63
C ALA A 483 25.36 4.95 23.76
N LEU A 484 24.64 4.62 22.68
CA LEU A 484 25.07 3.68 21.66
C LEU A 484 25.31 4.43 20.35
N THR A 485 26.46 4.20 19.72
CA THR A 485 26.77 4.76 18.40
C THR A 485 26.79 3.66 17.34
N VAL A 486 25.92 3.78 16.34
CA VAL A 486 25.76 2.84 15.22
C VAL A 486 25.81 3.57 13.88
N PRO A 487 26.45 3.04 12.83
CA PRO A 487 27.43 1.93 12.84
C PRO A 487 28.72 2.22 13.60
N ALA A 488 29.58 1.20 13.75
CA ALA A 488 30.93 1.37 14.27
C ALA A 488 31.79 2.15 13.28
N ARG A 489 31.69 1.82 11.99
CA ARG A 489 32.35 2.56 10.91
C ARG A 489 31.35 3.49 10.21
N PRO A 490 31.70 4.76 9.95
CA PRO A 490 30.80 5.67 9.23
C PRO A 490 30.36 5.11 7.87
N VAL A 491 29.09 5.33 7.52
CA VAL A 491 28.51 4.90 6.24
C VAL A 491 27.99 6.09 5.44
N THR A 492 27.84 5.93 4.13
CA THR A 492 27.13 6.90 3.31
C THR A 492 25.68 6.49 3.17
N LEU A 493 24.75 7.37 3.54
CA LEU A 493 23.33 7.19 3.22
C LEU A 493 23.06 7.78 1.82
N PRO A 494 22.66 6.96 0.84
CA PRO A 494 22.38 7.45 -0.50
C PRO A 494 21.07 8.24 -0.57
N PRO A 495 20.87 9.07 -1.62
CA PRO A 495 19.56 9.60 -1.97
C PRO A 495 18.52 8.47 -2.09
N GLY A 496 17.29 8.72 -1.63
CA GLY A 496 16.21 7.74 -1.70
C GLY A 496 16.30 6.58 -0.69
N ALA A 497 17.27 6.58 0.22
CA ALA A 497 17.38 5.52 1.24
C ALA A 497 16.18 5.55 2.20
N TYR A 498 15.60 4.39 2.50
CA TYR A 498 14.62 4.22 3.58
C TYR A 498 14.84 2.84 4.21
N PHE A 499 14.91 2.78 5.53
CA PHE A 499 15.18 1.53 6.25
C PHE A 499 14.96 1.69 7.75
N PHE A 500 15.13 0.59 8.48
CA PHE A 500 15.27 0.60 9.93
C PHE A 500 16.32 -0.40 10.42
N TRP A 501 16.98 -0.08 11.53
CA TRP A 501 18.02 -0.89 12.14
C TRP A 501 17.66 -1.24 13.59
N PRO A 502 17.83 -2.51 14.01
CA PRO A 502 17.58 -2.91 15.38
C PRO A 502 18.71 -2.46 16.29
N ILE A 503 18.35 -2.13 17.52
CA ILE A 503 19.24 -1.78 18.63
C ILE A 503 18.80 -2.58 19.85
N GLY A 504 19.72 -3.28 20.51
CA GLY A 504 19.44 -4.06 21.72
C GLY A 504 18.33 -5.11 21.52
N MET A 505 18.34 -5.81 20.39
CA MET A 505 17.31 -6.79 20.04
C MET A 505 17.67 -8.17 20.61
N ASP A 506 16.70 -8.82 21.26
CA ASP A 506 16.83 -10.23 21.66
C ASP A 506 16.57 -11.16 20.45
N LEU A 507 17.47 -12.08 20.15
CA LEU A 507 17.30 -13.10 19.11
C LEU A 507 17.16 -14.46 19.80
N ASP A 508 15.99 -14.70 20.38
CA ASP A 508 15.67 -15.96 21.07
C ASP A 508 16.69 -16.32 22.16
N GLY A 509 17.01 -15.35 23.02
CA GLY A 509 18.01 -15.48 24.08
C GLY A 509 19.41 -15.03 23.68
N VAL A 510 19.68 -14.80 22.39
CA VAL A 510 20.97 -14.25 21.93
C VAL A 510 20.88 -12.72 21.77
N PRO A 511 21.54 -11.93 22.64
CA PRO A 511 21.44 -10.47 22.58
C PRO A 511 22.21 -9.90 21.38
N LEU A 512 21.51 -9.22 20.47
CA LEU A 512 22.09 -8.39 19.41
C LEU A 512 22.19 -6.94 19.89
N ALA A 513 23.40 -6.39 19.96
CA ALA A 513 23.59 -5.00 20.37
C ALA A 513 23.06 -4.03 19.29
N TRP A 514 23.37 -4.29 18.01
CA TRP A 514 22.80 -3.59 16.86
C TRP A 514 23.20 -4.28 15.54
N ALA A 515 22.51 -3.94 14.46
CA ALA A 515 22.90 -4.35 13.10
C ALA A 515 22.66 -3.23 12.08
N THR A 516 23.49 -3.12 11.04
CA THR A 516 23.21 -2.28 9.85
C THR A 516 22.35 -2.99 8.79
N ALA A 517 21.54 -3.94 9.23
CA ALA A 517 20.59 -4.69 8.42
C ALA A 517 19.22 -4.65 9.09
N GLN A 518 18.15 -4.60 8.29
CA GLN A 518 16.79 -4.68 8.81
C GLN A 518 16.43 -6.15 9.10
N PRO A 519 15.90 -6.49 10.28
CA PRO A 519 15.28 -7.80 10.48
C PRO A 519 14.02 -7.90 9.61
N VAL A 520 13.80 -9.07 9.01
CA VAL A 520 12.68 -9.32 8.10
C VAL A 520 11.74 -10.38 8.65
N THR A 521 12.25 -11.54 9.06
CA THR A 521 11.39 -12.58 9.64
C THR A 521 12.19 -13.54 10.51
N ARG A 522 11.49 -14.50 11.12
CA ARG A 522 12.04 -15.61 11.88
C ARG A 522 11.35 -16.90 11.45
N ILE A 523 12.12 -17.94 11.14
CA ILE A 523 11.59 -19.28 10.85
C ILE A 523 12.14 -20.28 11.88
N ALA A 524 11.32 -21.27 12.22
CA ALA A 524 11.75 -22.40 13.04
C ALA A 524 12.53 -23.40 12.18
N ASP A 525 13.46 -24.11 12.80
CA ASP A 525 14.25 -25.16 12.18
C ASP A 525 14.72 -26.15 13.25
N ALA A 526 15.12 -27.35 12.85
CA ALA A 526 15.42 -28.45 13.76
C ALA A 526 16.66 -28.19 14.65
N ASP A 527 17.63 -27.42 14.16
CA ASP A 527 18.84 -27.10 14.93
C ASP A 527 18.60 -25.91 15.88
N ASP A 528 18.53 -24.70 15.32
CA ASP A 528 18.33 -23.43 16.02
C ASP A 528 17.39 -22.53 15.21
N PRO A 529 16.65 -21.60 15.82
CA PRO A 529 15.90 -20.59 15.09
C PRO A 529 16.75 -19.83 14.07
N ILE A 530 16.15 -19.52 12.92
CA ILE A 530 16.80 -18.74 11.87
C ILE A 530 16.13 -17.37 11.78
N HIS A 531 16.90 -16.31 12.03
CA HIS A 531 16.46 -14.95 11.75
C HIS A 531 17.00 -14.49 10.38
N ILE A 532 16.10 -13.97 9.56
CA ILE A 532 16.43 -13.44 8.24
C ILE A 532 16.47 -11.93 8.32
N PHE A 533 17.58 -11.35 7.87
CA PHE A 533 17.80 -9.91 7.77
C PHE A 533 18.05 -9.51 6.32
N ALA A 534 17.78 -8.25 5.98
CA ALA A 534 18.11 -7.66 4.69
C ALA A 534 19.08 -6.49 4.85
N ALA A 535 20.12 -6.45 4.01
CA ALA A 535 21.04 -5.33 3.95
C ALA A 535 20.31 -4.06 3.49
N THR A 536 20.53 -2.95 4.20
CA THR A 536 19.87 -1.67 3.88
C THR A 536 20.74 -0.75 3.04
N LEU A 537 22.04 -1.05 2.95
CA LEU A 537 23.04 -0.34 2.16
C LEU A 537 23.87 -1.33 1.32
N PRO A 538 24.51 -0.89 0.22
CA PRO A 538 25.43 -1.74 -0.53
C PRO A 538 26.64 -2.18 0.32
N GLY A 539 27.09 -3.42 0.13
CA GLY A 539 28.29 -3.96 0.78
C GLY A 539 27.99 -4.88 1.97
N ALA A 540 28.97 -5.03 2.85
CA ALA A 540 28.86 -5.87 4.06
C ALA A 540 27.98 -5.19 5.12
N VAL A 541 27.24 -6.00 5.87
CA VAL A 541 26.48 -5.55 7.04
C VAL A 541 27.34 -5.70 8.29
N GLU A 542 27.29 -4.74 9.19
CA GLU A 542 27.89 -4.85 10.51
C GLU A 542 26.87 -5.49 11.46
N LEU A 543 27.26 -6.59 12.11
CA LEU A 543 26.52 -7.24 13.18
C LEU A 543 27.32 -7.12 14.47
N ALA A 544 26.75 -6.49 15.50
CA ALA A 544 27.44 -6.29 16.77
C ALA A 544 26.73 -7.03 17.90
N PHE A 545 27.52 -7.79 18.66
CA PHE A 545 27.06 -8.58 19.81
C PHE A 545 27.86 -8.19 21.07
N PRO A 546 27.32 -8.44 22.28
CA PRO A 546 28.08 -8.27 23.52
C PRO A 546 29.36 -9.12 23.54
N ALA A 547 30.36 -8.65 24.29
CA ALA A 547 31.60 -9.38 24.55
C ALA A 547 31.33 -10.83 25.02
N GLY A 548 32.17 -11.77 24.56
CA GLY A 548 32.04 -13.19 24.85
C GLY A 548 31.13 -13.97 23.89
N THR A 549 30.37 -13.30 23.03
CA THR A 549 29.60 -13.95 21.96
C THR A 549 30.53 -14.57 20.92
N ARG A 550 30.27 -15.81 20.52
CA ARG A 550 31.00 -16.50 19.45
C ARG A 550 30.21 -16.45 18.15
N LEU A 551 30.90 -16.16 17.04
CA LEU A 551 30.31 -16.16 15.70
C LEU A 551 31.05 -17.14 14.78
N SER A 552 30.33 -17.77 13.86
CA SER A 552 30.92 -18.58 12.78
C SER A 552 31.49 -17.75 11.61
N ALA A 553 31.69 -16.44 11.81
CA ALA A 553 32.25 -15.53 10.83
C ALA A 553 33.43 -14.75 11.44
N PRO A 554 34.39 -14.29 10.62
CA PRO A 554 35.45 -13.39 11.09
C PRO A 554 34.86 -12.18 11.81
N SER A 555 35.36 -11.91 13.01
CA SER A 555 34.89 -10.83 13.86
C SER A 555 36.05 -10.13 14.55
N ARG A 556 35.79 -8.91 15.01
CA ARG A 556 36.73 -8.05 15.73
C ARG A 556 36.12 -7.61 17.06
N SER A 557 36.96 -7.39 18.06
CA SER A 557 36.54 -6.79 19.33
C SER A 557 36.74 -5.28 19.28
N GLU A 558 35.66 -4.51 19.39
CA GLU A 558 35.71 -3.04 19.31
C GLU A 558 34.65 -2.44 20.24
N GLY A 559 35.04 -1.49 21.08
CA GLY A 559 34.10 -0.76 21.96
C GLY A 559 33.25 -1.65 22.87
N GLY A 560 33.80 -2.76 23.37
CA GLY A 560 33.07 -3.72 24.22
C GLY A 560 32.15 -4.69 23.47
N HIS A 561 32.17 -4.67 22.14
CA HIS A 561 31.36 -5.53 21.27
C HIS A 561 32.23 -6.48 20.46
N VAL A 562 31.66 -7.63 20.09
CA VAL A 562 32.15 -8.49 19.02
C VAL A 562 31.40 -8.10 17.74
N ILE A 563 32.12 -7.57 16.74
CA ILE A 563 31.54 -7.05 15.51
C ILE A 563 32.00 -7.90 14.32
N ALA A 564 31.06 -8.34 13.49
CA ALA A 564 31.34 -9.01 12.22
C ALA A 564 30.87 -8.14 11.04
N ASP A 565 31.74 -7.98 10.04
CA ASP A 565 31.40 -7.41 8.75
C ASP A 565 31.03 -8.56 7.79
N VAL A 566 29.75 -8.72 7.48
CA VAL A 566 29.29 -9.90 6.73
C VAL A 566 28.63 -9.49 5.42
N PRO A 567 29.19 -9.91 4.26
CA PRO A 567 28.50 -9.76 2.99
C PRO A 567 27.14 -10.50 2.99
N PRO A 568 26.07 -9.94 2.41
CA PRO A 568 24.83 -10.69 2.26
C PRO A 568 25.02 -11.89 1.33
N ALA A 569 24.43 -13.03 1.68
CA ALA A 569 24.43 -14.24 0.86
C ALA A 569 23.23 -15.14 1.24
N PRO A 570 22.37 -15.51 0.28
CA PRO A 570 21.15 -16.29 0.55
C PRO A 570 21.40 -17.78 0.86
N ASP A 571 22.64 -18.26 0.84
CA ASP A 571 23.05 -19.63 1.18
C ASP A 571 24.02 -19.71 2.35
N ARG A 572 24.42 -18.57 2.92
CA ARG A 572 25.34 -18.54 4.05
C ARG A 572 24.58 -18.32 5.35
N LEU A 573 24.49 -19.38 6.15
CA LEU A 573 24.04 -19.31 7.53
C LEU A 573 25.20 -18.94 8.45
N LEU A 574 24.97 -17.98 9.34
CA LEU A 574 25.90 -17.60 10.39
C LEU A 574 25.38 -18.14 11.72
N ARG A 575 26.16 -18.96 12.41
CA ARG A 575 25.83 -19.37 13.79
C ARG A 575 26.37 -18.33 14.75
N VAL A 576 25.52 -17.93 15.69
CA VAL A 576 25.86 -17.01 16.79
C VAL A 576 25.53 -17.71 18.09
N THR A 577 26.50 -17.78 19.00
CA THR A 577 26.34 -18.43 20.31
C THR A 577 26.70 -17.44 21.42
N ALA A 578 25.73 -17.15 22.28
CA ALA A 578 25.90 -16.30 23.45
C ALA A 578 26.79 -16.98 24.52
N PRO A 579 27.35 -16.22 25.47
CA PRO A 579 28.23 -16.76 26.52
C PRO A 579 27.58 -17.86 27.39
N ASP A 580 26.26 -17.79 27.58
CA ASP A 580 25.47 -18.75 28.34
C ASP A 580 25.13 -20.04 27.56
N GLY A 581 25.50 -20.10 26.28
CA GLY A 581 25.27 -21.23 25.39
C GLY A 581 24.03 -21.11 24.50
N ALA A 582 23.19 -20.09 24.67
CA ALA A 582 22.07 -19.86 23.74
C ALA A 582 22.59 -19.64 22.31
N SER A 583 21.91 -20.19 21.30
CA SER A 583 22.38 -20.20 19.91
C SER A 583 21.26 -19.85 18.94
N VAL A 584 21.59 -19.07 17.92
CA VAL A 584 20.72 -18.78 16.76
C VAL A 584 21.51 -18.83 15.48
N ARG A 585 20.79 -18.89 14.36
CA ARG A 585 21.36 -18.73 13.03
C ARG A 585 20.82 -17.48 12.34
N LEU A 586 21.69 -16.79 11.61
CA LEU A 586 21.34 -15.60 10.83
C LEU A 586 21.54 -15.88 9.34
N LEU A 587 20.59 -15.40 8.54
CA LEU A 587 20.68 -15.38 7.09
C LEU A 587 20.53 -13.95 6.61
N LEU A 588 21.49 -13.49 5.81
CA LEU A 588 21.59 -12.10 5.37
C LEU A 588 21.30 -12.01 3.87
N LEU A 589 20.22 -11.33 3.50
CA LEU A 589 19.82 -11.08 2.12
C LEU A 589 20.32 -9.71 1.66
N ASP A 590 20.72 -9.60 0.40
CA ASP A 590 20.86 -8.29 -0.23
C ASP A 590 19.47 -7.69 -0.55
N GLN A 591 19.44 -6.44 -0.98
CA GLN A 591 18.18 -5.74 -1.28
C GLN A 591 17.38 -6.40 -2.40
N ALA A 592 18.06 -6.99 -3.39
CA ALA A 592 17.40 -7.64 -4.52
C ALA A 592 16.73 -8.96 -4.09
N SER A 593 17.43 -9.78 -3.33
CA SER A 593 16.94 -11.04 -2.77
C SER A 593 15.82 -10.79 -1.76
N ALA A 594 15.93 -9.74 -0.94
CA ALA A 594 14.87 -9.36 0.00
C ALA A 594 13.54 -9.03 -0.72
N ARG A 595 13.59 -8.42 -1.91
CA ARG A 595 12.40 -8.16 -2.75
C ARG A 595 11.82 -9.43 -3.37
N GLN A 596 12.61 -10.50 -3.48
CA GLN A 596 12.18 -11.81 -3.97
C GLN A 596 11.73 -12.75 -2.83
N LEU A 597 11.80 -12.28 -1.58
CA LEU A 597 11.41 -13.08 -0.43
C LEU A 597 9.89 -13.17 -0.30
N TRP A 598 9.43 -14.41 -0.15
CA TRP A 598 8.10 -14.81 0.22
C TRP A 598 8.15 -15.62 1.50
N VAL A 599 7.20 -15.41 2.41
CA VAL A 599 7.09 -16.14 3.67
C VAL A 599 5.67 -16.65 3.81
N GLY A 600 5.51 -17.93 4.10
CA GLY A 600 4.19 -18.54 4.27
C GLY A 600 4.30 -19.94 4.84
N ASP A 601 3.14 -20.54 5.10
CA ASP A 601 3.06 -21.89 5.66
C ASP A 601 3.18 -22.94 4.54
N VAL A 602 4.05 -23.92 4.71
CA VAL A 602 4.16 -25.13 3.88
C VAL A 602 4.19 -26.31 4.84
N ASP A 603 3.28 -27.27 4.67
CA ASP A 603 3.12 -28.44 5.54
C ASP A 603 3.01 -28.08 7.05
N GLY A 604 2.25 -27.02 7.34
CA GLY A 604 2.04 -26.52 8.71
C GLY A 604 3.24 -25.81 9.33
N GLN A 605 4.31 -25.58 8.56
CA GLN A 605 5.53 -24.93 9.02
C GLN A 605 5.77 -23.64 8.26
N ARG A 606 6.16 -22.59 8.99
CA ARG A 606 6.53 -21.31 8.37
C ARG A 606 7.84 -21.46 7.60
N ARG A 607 7.81 -21.20 6.29
CA ARG A 607 8.96 -21.29 5.39
C ARG A 607 9.25 -19.96 4.72
N ALA A 608 10.50 -19.77 4.34
CA ALA A 608 10.97 -18.67 3.51
C ALA A 608 11.34 -19.18 2.12
N LEU A 609 10.86 -18.49 1.08
CA LEU A 609 11.05 -18.84 -0.32
C LEU A 609 11.58 -17.61 -1.07
N LEU A 610 12.72 -17.74 -1.74
CA LEU A 610 13.21 -16.74 -2.69
C LEU A 610 12.76 -17.11 -4.10
N THR A 611 12.06 -16.20 -4.77
CA THR A 611 11.74 -16.31 -6.20
C THR A 611 11.31 -14.95 -6.76
N ALA A 612 11.58 -14.72 -8.05
CA ALA A 612 11.05 -13.58 -8.78
C ALA A 612 9.58 -13.76 -9.21
N ALA A 613 9.05 -14.98 -9.14
CA ALA A 613 7.65 -15.27 -9.42
C ALA A 613 6.74 -14.76 -8.30
N ASP A 614 5.46 -14.57 -8.63
CA ASP A 614 4.40 -14.33 -7.67
C ASP A 614 4.12 -15.63 -6.93
N ALA A 615 4.15 -15.62 -5.59
CA ALA A 615 3.94 -16.82 -4.79
C ALA A 615 2.65 -16.75 -3.97
N MET A 616 1.94 -17.87 -3.90
CA MET A 616 0.82 -18.11 -3.01
C MET A 616 1.08 -19.39 -2.22
N PHE A 617 0.58 -19.46 -0.99
CA PHE A 617 0.73 -20.63 -0.13
C PHE A 617 -0.64 -21.28 0.08
N THR A 618 -0.84 -22.45 -0.53
CA THR A 618 -2.10 -23.22 -0.45
C THR A 618 -1.93 -24.38 0.53
N PRO A 619 -3.03 -25.02 0.98
CA PRO A 619 -2.93 -26.26 1.76
C PRO A 619 -2.16 -27.39 1.05
N GLN A 620 -2.05 -27.37 -0.28
CA GLN A 620 -1.30 -28.34 -1.08
C GLN A 620 0.16 -27.93 -1.34
N GLY A 621 0.61 -26.82 -0.76
CA GLY A 621 1.95 -26.27 -0.96
C GLY A 621 1.96 -24.95 -1.75
N PRO A 622 3.16 -24.43 -2.05
CA PRO A 622 3.30 -23.17 -2.76
C PRO A 622 2.94 -23.28 -4.23
N VAL A 623 2.40 -22.18 -4.76
CA VAL A 623 2.06 -22.01 -6.18
C VAL A 623 2.79 -20.78 -6.67
N LEU A 624 3.60 -20.93 -7.72
CA LEU A 624 4.35 -19.85 -8.36
C LEU A 624 3.68 -19.47 -9.66
N ARG A 625 3.53 -18.17 -9.92
CA ARG A 625 3.01 -17.64 -11.18
C ARG A 625 3.86 -16.51 -11.69
N GLN A 626 4.03 -16.44 -13.01
CA GLN A 626 4.71 -15.31 -13.64
C GLN A 626 4.29 -15.14 -15.10
N ARG A 627 4.33 -13.88 -15.55
CA ARG A 627 3.87 -13.47 -16.88
C ARG A 627 5.02 -13.51 -17.89
N GLY A 628 4.78 -14.14 -19.04
CA GLY A 628 5.67 -14.13 -20.20
C GLY A 628 7.01 -14.86 -20.04
N GLN A 629 7.27 -15.47 -18.88
CA GLN A 629 8.47 -16.25 -18.62
C GLN A 629 8.09 -17.68 -18.21
N PRO A 630 8.41 -18.72 -19.01
CA PRO A 630 8.06 -20.11 -18.67
C PRO A 630 9.03 -20.74 -17.66
N ARG A 631 10.20 -20.13 -17.41
CA ARG A 631 11.24 -20.66 -16.51
C ARG A 631 11.10 -20.06 -15.12
N PHE A 632 10.85 -20.90 -14.12
CA PHE A 632 10.81 -20.55 -12.71
C PHE A 632 12.15 -20.89 -12.07
N ASP A 633 12.68 -19.96 -11.27
CA ASP A 633 13.82 -20.17 -10.39
C ASP A 633 13.38 -19.88 -8.95
N TRP A 634 13.71 -20.77 -8.01
CA TRP A 634 13.35 -20.60 -6.61
C TRP A 634 14.37 -21.23 -5.64
N ARG A 635 14.31 -20.83 -4.37
CA ARG A 635 15.09 -21.42 -3.27
C ARG A 635 14.29 -21.35 -1.97
N PHE A 636 14.03 -22.49 -1.34
CA PHE A 636 13.63 -22.49 0.07
C PHE A 636 14.82 -22.15 0.95
N LEU A 637 14.64 -21.30 1.94
CA LEU A 637 15.69 -20.88 2.85
C LEU A 637 15.56 -21.59 4.22
N PRO A 638 16.66 -22.18 4.72
CA PRO A 638 17.90 -22.50 4.01
C PRO A 638 17.68 -23.70 3.06
N GLY A 639 18.44 -23.75 1.96
CA GLY A 639 18.30 -24.84 0.99
C GLY A 639 18.92 -24.55 -0.37
N PRO A 640 19.01 -25.57 -1.24
CA PRO A 640 19.53 -25.41 -2.59
C PRO A 640 18.57 -24.59 -3.46
N ALA A 641 19.14 -23.91 -4.46
CA ALA A 641 18.33 -23.34 -5.54
C ALA A 641 17.83 -24.44 -6.49
N ALA A 642 16.65 -24.25 -7.04
CA ALA A 642 16.01 -25.12 -8.01
C ALA A 642 15.41 -24.30 -9.14
N SER A 643 15.15 -24.96 -10.28
CA SER A 643 14.53 -24.33 -11.44
C SER A 643 13.73 -25.33 -12.25
N ALA A 644 12.65 -24.86 -12.87
CA ALA A 644 11.82 -25.66 -13.77
C ALA A 644 11.25 -24.80 -14.89
N SER A 645 11.04 -25.39 -16.06
CA SER A 645 10.39 -24.73 -17.19
C SER A 645 9.04 -25.38 -17.47
N VAL A 646 8.00 -24.56 -17.57
CA VAL A 646 6.64 -24.99 -17.89
C VAL A 646 6.40 -24.81 -19.38
N LYS A 647 5.73 -25.77 -20.02
CA LYS A 647 5.32 -25.63 -21.43
C LYS A 647 4.10 -24.72 -21.50
N GLY A 648 4.08 -23.82 -22.49
CA GLY A 648 2.91 -23.02 -22.81
C GLY A 648 3.14 -22.09 -24.00
N PRO A 649 2.12 -21.34 -24.42
CA PRO A 649 2.23 -20.41 -25.54
C PRO A 649 3.28 -19.33 -25.22
N ALA A 650 3.94 -18.76 -26.23
CA ALA A 650 4.86 -17.63 -26.03
C ALA A 650 4.11 -16.28 -26.07
N PRO A 651 4.67 -15.21 -25.46
CA PRO A 651 4.21 -13.84 -25.71
C PRO A 651 4.13 -13.55 -27.22
N ARG A 652 3.03 -12.97 -27.68
CA ARG A 652 2.84 -12.64 -29.10
C ARG A 652 2.20 -11.27 -29.29
N ALA A 653 2.61 -10.58 -30.35
CA ALA A 653 1.93 -9.38 -30.80
C ALA A 653 0.55 -9.73 -31.36
N ILE A 654 -0.43 -8.87 -31.12
CA ILE A 654 -1.78 -8.98 -31.69
C ILE A 654 -1.92 -7.92 -32.77
N ALA A 655 -2.22 -8.37 -33.99
CA ALA A 655 -2.53 -7.48 -35.08
C ALA A 655 -3.85 -6.75 -34.81
N PHE A 656 -3.90 -5.49 -35.20
CA PHE A 656 -5.10 -4.66 -35.11
C PHE A 656 -5.30 -3.89 -36.40
N THR A 657 -6.54 -3.51 -36.67
CA THR A 657 -6.92 -2.64 -37.77
C THR A 657 -7.50 -1.36 -37.22
N GLN A 658 -6.98 -0.21 -37.65
CA GLN A 658 -7.61 1.06 -37.34
C GLN A 658 -8.85 1.23 -38.21
N SER A 659 -10.03 1.03 -37.63
CA SER A 659 -11.32 1.13 -38.31
C SER A 659 -11.81 2.57 -38.40
N ARG A 660 -11.29 3.47 -37.54
CA ARG A 660 -11.60 4.91 -37.58
C ARG A 660 -10.39 5.75 -37.15
N ALA A 661 -10.06 6.77 -37.93
CA ALA A 661 -9.11 7.80 -37.54
C ALA A 661 -9.66 8.67 -36.40
N ALA A 662 -8.77 9.25 -35.59
CA ALA A 662 -9.20 10.24 -34.59
C ALA A 662 -9.71 11.50 -35.30
N GLY A 663 -10.81 12.06 -34.79
CA GLY A 663 -11.26 13.40 -35.15
C GLY A 663 -10.55 14.47 -34.32
N GLN A 664 -11.08 15.69 -34.37
CA GLN A 664 -10.60 16.77 -33.50
C GLN A 664 -10.99 16.51 -32.04
N ALA A 665 -10.04 16.73 -31.14
CA ALA A 665 -10.29 16.55 -29.72
C ALA A 665 -11.40 17.47 -29.21
N PRO A 666 -12.24 16.97 -28.29
CA PRO A 666 -13.33 17.76 -27.76
C PRO A 666 -12.82 19.02 -27.04
N PRO A 667 -13.64 20.07 -26.95
CA PRO A 667 -13.30 21.25 -26.18
C PRO A 667 -13.11 20.89 -24.70
N ILE A 668 -12.18 21.59 -24.05
CA ILE A 668 -11.96 21.48 -22.61
C ILE A 668 -13.18 22.04 -21.87
N VAL A 669 -13.71 21.26 -20.93
CA VAL A 669 -14.79 21.70 -20.04
C VAL A 669 -14.23 21.85 -18.64
N ILE A 670 -14.41 23.03 -18.06
CA ILE A 670 -14.08 23.35 -16.67
C ILE A 670 -15.38 23.48 -15.88
N GLY A 671 -15.50 22.78 -14.76
CA GLY A 671 -16.72 22.81 -13.97
C GLY A 671 -16.67 21.88 -12.76
N GLY A 672 -17.87 21.43 -12.37
CA GLY A 672 -18.07 20.55 -11.22
C GLY A 672 -17.68 21.18 -9.87
N PRO A 673 -17.81 20.43 -8.77
CA PRO A 673 -17.44 20.90 -7.43
C PRO A 673 -15.97 21.33 -7.31
N ALA A 674 -15.07 20.71 -8.08
CA ALA A 674 -13.65 21.04 -8.09
C ALA A 674 -13.30 22.31 -8.88
N LYS A 675 -14.23 22.84 -9.69
CA LYS A 675 -14.00 23.97 -10.62
C LYS A 675 -12.76 23.73 -11.50
N ALA A 676 -12.62 22.50 -12.00
CA ALA A 676 -11.46 22.01 -12.72
C ALA A 676 -11.86 21.24 -13.98
N ALA A 677 -10.88 20.70 -14.71
CA ALA A 677 -11.10 19.89 -15.89
C ALA A 677 -12.06 18.72 -15.60
N MET A 678 -13.10 18.60 -16.42
CA MET A 678 -14.08 17.52 -16.36
C MET A 678 -13.89 16.55 -17.53
N GLN A 679 -14.18 15.27 -17.30
CA GLN A 679 -14.13 14.31 -18.39
C GLN A 679 -15.15 14.66 -19.51
N PRO A 680 -14.80 14.53 -20.81
CA PRO A 680 -15.68 14.89 -21.92
C PRO A 680 -16.98 14.10 -21.97
N LEU A 681 -18.07 14.75 -22.40
CA LEU A 681 -19.41 14.15 -22.52
C LEU A 681 -19.41 12.88 -23.38
N PRO A 682 -20.35 11.94 -23.19
CA PRO A 682 -20.36 10.68 -23.96
C PRO A 682 -20.34 10.90 -25.47
N GLU A 683 -21.00 11.94 -25.97
CA GLU A 683 -21.06 12.32 -27.39
C GLU A 683 -19.68 12.70 -27.95
N ALA A 684 -18.74 13.13 -27.10
CA ALA A 684 -17.36 13.45 -27.51
C ALA A 684 -16.61 12.23 -28.04
N HIS A 685 -17.00 11.01 -27.65
CA HIS A 685 -16.38 9.77 -28.14
C HIS A 685 -16.61 9.51 -29.63
N LYS A 686 -17.49 10.29 -30.30
CA LYS A 686 -17.56 10.31 -31.77
C LYS A 686 -16.22 10.69 -32.43
N ALA A 687 -15.38 11.46 -31.73
CA ALA A 687 -14.06 11.87 -32.20
C ALA A 687 -12.94 10.85 -31.91
N ALA A 688 -13.22 9.78 -31.17
CA ALA A 688 -12.19 8.79 -30.81
C ALA A 688 -11.69 8.02 -32.05
N ALA A 689 -10.38 7.74 -32.11
CA ALA A 689 -9.87 6.69 -32.98
C ALA A 689 -10.46 5.34 -32.54
N ALA A 690 -10.69 4.43 -33.49
CA ALA A 690 -11.18 3.08 -33.21
C ALA A 690 -10.26 2.04 -33.84
N PHE A 691 -9.99 0.99 -33.08
CA PHE A 691 -9.12 -0.12 -33.45
C PHE A 691 -9.85 -1.43 -33.17
N THR A 692 -9.88 -2.33 -34.15
CA THR A 692 -10.49 -3.64 -34.03
C THR A 692 -9.39 -4.71 -34.02
N PHE A 693 -9.52 -5.69 -33.14
CA PHE A 693 -8.61 -6.84 -33.06
C PHE A 693 -9.34 -8.05 -32.49
N THR A 694 -8.82 -9.25 -32.73
CA THR A 694 -9.38 -10.50 -32.21
C THR A 694 -8.33 -11.20 -31.36
N LEU A 695 -8.71 -11.54 -30.13
CA LEU A 695 -7.89 -12.39 -29.28
C LEU A 695 -8.18 -13.87 -29.57
N PRO A 696 -7.17 -14.75 -29.57
CA PRO A 696 -7.35 -16.19 -29.75
C PRO A 696 -8.33 -16.79 -28.74
N ALA A 697 -9.24 -17.65 -29.20
CA ALA A 697 -10.25 -18.29 -28.34
C ALA A 697 -9.63 -19.16 -27.22
N ASP A 698 -8.43 -19.68 -27.48
CA ASP A 698 -7.65 -20.53 -26.57
C ASP A 698 -6.67 -19.75 -25.70
N ALA A 699 -6.70 -18.41 -25.69
CA ALA A 699 -5.68 -17.59 -25.02
C ALA A 699 -5.53 -17.87 -23.52
N VAL A 700 -6.58 -18.38 -22.88
CA VAL A 700 -6.61 -18.72 -21.44
C VAL A 700 -6.78 -20.23 -21.18
N ALA A 701 -6.49 -21.07 -22.17
CA ALA A 701 -6.68 -22.52 -22.06
C ALA A 701 -5.71 -23.19 -21.06
N GLN A 702 -4.57 -22.56 -20.76
CA GLN A 702 -3.51 -23.09 -19.88
C GLN A 702 -3.32 -22.26 -18.60
N GLY A 703 -4.26 -21.37 -18.28
CA GLY A 703 -4.13 -20.39 -17.19
C GLY A 703 -4.61 -19.01 -17.63
N ASP A 704 -4.30 -17.97 -16.87
CA ASP A 704 -4.60 -16.60 -17.29
C ASP A 704 -3.66 -16.16 -18.43
N ALA A 705 -4.07 -15.12 -19.13
CA ALA A 705 -3.23 -14.37 -20.06
C ALA A 705 -3.61 -12.91 -19.98
N PHE A 706 -2.66 -12.03 -20.26
CA PHE A 706 -2.84 -10.59 -20.16
C PHE A 706 -2.76 -9.95 -21.54
N LEU A 707 -3.78 -9.17 -21.87
CA LEU A 707 -3.69 -8.20 -22.95
C LEU A 707 -2.96 -6.97 -22.42
N GLU A 708 -1.80 -6.67 -23.02
CA GLU A 708 -1.07 -5.44 -22.79
C GLU A 708 -1.31 -4.47 -23.95
N ILE A 709 -1.82 -3.28 -23.62
CA ILE A 709 -2.18 -2.21 -24.55
C ILE A 709 -1.23 -1.05 -24.32
N ASP A 710 -0.33 -0.80 -25.28
CA ASP A 710 0.51 0.40 -25.29
C ASP A 710 -0.12 1.45 -26.21
N TRP A 711 -0.60 2.54 -25.61
CA TRP A 711 -1.43 3.55 -26.27
C TRP A 711 -1.06 4.96 -25.82
N ARG A 712 -1.54 5.99 -26.51
CA ARG A 712 -1.47 7.40 -26.10
C ARG A 712 -2.79 8.07 -26.44
N GLY A 713 -3.40 8.74 -25.48
CA GLY A 713 -4.66 9.44 -25.65
C GLY A 713 -5.23 9.91 -24.34
N ASP A 714 -6.47 10.40 -24.36
CA ASP A 714 -7.12 10.95 -23.18
C ASP A 714 -7.79 9.84 -22.38
N ILE A 715 -8.72 9.14 -23.04
CA ILE A 715 -9.56 8.08 -22.47
C ILE A 715 -9.54 6.88 -23.42
N GLY A 716 -9.13 5.73 -22.92
CA GLY A 716 -9.19 4.44 -23.59
C GLY A 716 -10.43 3.67 -23.13
N ARG A 717 -11.16 3.06 -24.07
CA ARG A 717 -12.32 2.21 -23.77
C ARG A 717 -12.31 0.96 -24.63
N LEU A 718 -12.38 -0.21 -23.97
CA LEU A 718 -12.38 -1.51 -24.62
C LEU A 718 -13.79 -2.10 -24.63
N PHE A 719 -14.24 -2.57 -25.78
CA PHE A 719 -15.60 -3.07 -25.99
C PHE A 719 -15.63 -4.46 -26.62
N ASP A 720 -16.63 -5.23 -26.22
CA ASP A 720 -17.16 -6.41 -26.92
C ASP A 720 -18.58 -6.09 -27.39
N GLY A 721 -18.75 -5.82 -28.68
CA GLY A 721 -19.98 -5.22 -29.21
C GLY A 721 -20.30 -3.89 -28.53
N LEU A 722 -21.44 -3.82 -27.85
CA LEU A 722 -21.87 -2.64 -27.07
C LEU A 722 -21.47 -2.70 -25.59
N ALA A 723 -20.91 -3.82 -25.13
CA ALA A 723 -20.52 -3.99 -23.74
C ALA A 723 -19.13 -3.38 -23.51
N LEU A 724 -19.06 -2.34 -22.68
CA LEU A 724 -17.79 -1.82 -22.16
C LEU A 724 -17.16 -2.88 -21.24
N LEU A 725 -15.99 -3.39 -21.62
CA LEU A 725 -15.24 -4.37 -20.83
C LEU A 725 -14.37 -3.69 -19.78
N ASP A 726 -13.72 -2.59 -20.16
CA ASP A 726 -12.79 -1.84 -19.32
C ASP A 726 -12.53 -0.44 -19.89
N ASP A 727 -12.08 0.48 -19.04
CA ASP A 727 -11.67 1.83 -19.43
C ASP A 727 -10.53 2.38 -18.58
N ALA A 728 -9.76 3.31 -19.15
CA ALA A 728 -8.61 3.89 -18.47
C ALA A 728 -8.35 5.34 -18.94
N TYR A 729 -7.86 6.15 -18.01
CA TYR A 729 -7.17 7.39 -18.36
C TYR A 729 -5.69 7.09 -18.56
N TRP A 730 -5.09 7.64 -19.62
CA TRP A 730 -3.67 7.41 -19.88
C TRP A 730 -2.80 8.15 -18.86
N ASP A 731 -1.95 7.43 -18.16
CA ASP A 731 -1.04 7.92 -17.12
C ASP A 731 0.43 7.55 -17.38
N GLY A 732 0.72 7.05 -18.58
CA GLY A 732 2.04 6.59 -19.00
C GLY A 732 2.31 5.10 -18.80
N ARG A 733 1.43 4.35 -18.12
CA ARG A 733 1.54 2.89 -17.99
C ARG A 733 1.03 2.16 -19.23
N VAL A 734 1.57 0.96 -19.44
CA VAL A 734 0.93 -0.03 -20.32
C VAL A 734 -0.35 -0.50 -19.63
N TRP A 735 -1.48 -0.37 -20.31
CA TRP A 735 -2.76 -0.81 -19.76
C TRP A 735 -2.85 -2.34 -19.87
N ARG A 736 -3.02 -3.00 -18.74
CA ARG A 736 -3.04 -4.47 -18.63
C ARG A 736 -4.43 -4.97 -18.30
N ILE A 737 -4.85 -6.01 -19.00
CA ILE A 737 -6.16 -6.64 -18.87
C ILE A 737 -5.97 -8.16 -18.79
N GLY A 738 -6.16 -8.74 -17.62
CA GLY A 738 -6.24 -10.20 -17.43
C GLY A 738 -7.51 -10.78 -18.07
N LEU A 739 -7.33 -11.85 -18.85
CA LEU A 739 -8.34 -12.34 -19.78
C LEU A 739 -9.16 -13.49 -19.21
N LYS A 740 -8.75 -14.14 -18.11
CA LYS A 740 -9.50 -15.26 -17.52
C LYS A 740 -10.95 -14.93 -17.18
N ARG A 741 -11.23 -13.67 -16.82
CA ARG A 741 -12.60 -13.20 -16.55
C ARG A 741 -13.47 -12.99 -17.79
N PHE A 742 -12.86 -12.99 -18.97
CA PHE A 742 -13.51 -12.78 -20.28
C PHE A 742 -13.38 -14.01 -21.19
N ALA A 743 -13.12 -15.20 -20.64
CA ALA A 743 -12.88 -16.42 -21.42
C ALA A 743 -13.99 -16.73 -22.44
N ASP A 744 -15.25 -16.51 -22.07
CA ASP A 744 -16.45 -16.66 -22.91
C ASP A 744 -16.60 -15.57 -23.98
N ARG A 745 -15.71 -14.57 -23.96
CA ARG A 745 -15.69 -13.43 -24.89
C ARG A 745 -14.52 -13.42 -25.86
N LEU A 746 -13.65 -14.42 -25.80
CA LEU A 746 -12.51 -14.57 -26.70
C LEU A 746 -12.93 -15.17 -28.05
N GLY A 747 -12.05 -15.10 -29.05
CA GLY A 747 -12.30 -15.62 -30.40
C GLY A 747 -13.21 -14.73 -31.26
N ARG A 748 -13.74 -13.63 -30.72
CA ARG A 748 -14.53 -12.64 -31.44
C ARG A 748 -13.85 -11.26 -31.48
N PRO A 749 -14.18 -10.40 -32.47
CA PRO A 749 -13.59 -9.08 -32.57
C PRO A 749 -13.96 -8.17 -31.38
N TRP A 750 -12.96 -7.54 -30.77
CA TRP A 750 -13.13 -6.46 -29.80
C TRP A 750 -12.78 -5.12 -30.44
N THR A 751 -13.32 -4.04 -29.86
CA THR A 751 -13.05 -2.67 -30.30
C THR A 751 -12.42 -1.87 -29.17
N LEU A 752 -11.22 -1.34 -29.40
CA LEU A 752 -10.61 -0.31 -28.55
C LEU A 752 -10.87 1.06 -29.18
N THR A 753 -11.41 1.98 -28.39
CA THR A 753 -11.49 3.39 -28.77
C THR A 753 -10.54 4.23 -27.92
N ILE A 754 -9.89 5.20 -28.55
CA ILE A 754 -8.97 6.14 -27.91
C ILE A 754 -9.43 7.56 -28.22
N LEU A 755 -9.93 8.26 -27.21
CA LEU A 755 -10.25 9.68 -27.31
C LEU A 755 -8.94 10.49 -27.41
N PRO A 756 -8.80 11.46 -28.32
CA PRO A 756 -7.58 12.24 -28.45
C PRO A 756 -7.33 13.15 -27.24
N LEU A 757 -6.11 13.07 -26.71
CA LEU A 757 -5.59 13.97 -25.68
C LEU A 757 -4.99 15.21 -26.34
N ARG A 758 -5.44 16.39 -25.92
CA ARG A 758 -4.85 17.67 -26.34
C ARG A 758 -3.52 17.93 -25.63
N ALA A 759 -2.58 18.55 -26.31
CA ALA A 759 -1.31 18.97 -25.72
C ALA A 759 -1.48 20.05 -24.65
N ASP A 760 -2.52 20.89 -24.78
CA ASP A 760 -2.89 21.94 -23.83
C ASP A 760 -3.92 21.47 -22.79
N ALA A 761 -4.21 20.16 -22.69
CA ALA A 761 -5.15 19.64 -21.72
C ALA A 761 -4.69 20.03 -20.29
N PRO A 762 -5.56 20.68 -19.48
CA PRO A 762 -5.23 21.09 -18.12
C PRO A 762 -5.30 19.88 -17.18
N ILE A 763 -4.43 18.91 -17.42
CA ILE A 763 -4.26 17.71 -16.63
C ILE A 763 -2.81 17.58 -16.15
N TYR A 764 -2.65 16.97 -14.99
CA TYR A 764 -1.34 16.59 -14.49
C TYR A 764 -0.94 15.20 -14.98
N LEU A 765 0.29 15.12 -15.48
CA LEU A 765 1.03 13.90 -15.80
C LEU A 765 2.43 14.05 -15.21
N ASP A 766 2.95 12.97 -14.64
CA ASP A 766 4.35 12.87 -14.26
C ASP A 766 5.29 13.12 -15.45
N ASP A 767 6.46 13.73 -15.22
CA ASP A 767 7.39 14.10 -16.28
C ASP A 767 7.80 12.89 -17.14
N GLY A 768 8.01 11.74 -16.51
CA GLY A 768 8.32 10.48 -17.19
C GLY A 768 7.17 9.92 -18.04
N ALA A 769 5.91 10.25 -17.71
CA ALA A 769 4.75 9.95 -18.54
C ALA A 769 4.64 10.97 -19.68
N ARG A 770 4.71 12.27 -19.37
CA ARG A 770 4.63 13.36 -20.36
C ARG A 770 5.67 13.22 -21.48
N ALA A 771 6.89 12.80 -21.15
CA ALA A 771 7.97 12.56 -22.11
C ALA A 771 7.68 11.44 -23.14
N ARG A 772 6.66 10.60 -22.90
CA ARG A 772 6.24 9.52 -23.83
C ARG A 772 5.15 9.96 -24.81
N LEU A 773 4.65 11.18 -24.69
CA LEU A 773 3.71 11.76 -25.65
C LEU A 773 4.48 12.24 -26.89
N PRO A 774 3.98 11.96 -28.11
CA PRO A 774 4.58 12.51 -29.32
C PRO A 774 4.37 14.03 -29.39
N PRO A 775 5.21 14.76 -30.14
CA PRO A 775 4.96 16.17 -30.42
C PRO A 775 3.68 16.33 -31.27
N GLY A 776 2.96 17.44 -31.07
CA GLY A 776 1.75 17.78 -31.83
C GLY A 776 0.67 18.39 -30.92
N ASP A 777 -0.42 18.87 -31.53
CA ASP A 777 -1.52 19.53 -30.79
C ASP A 777 -2.42 18.54 -30.05
N GLN A 778 -2.49 17.29 -30.53
CA GLN A 778 -3.25 16.21 -29.90
C GLN A 778 -2.70 14.82 -30.28
N VAL A 779 -3.04 13.80 -29.49
CA VAL A 779 -2.67 12.40 -29.76
C VAL A 779 -3.80 11.42 -29.44
N ALA A 780 -4.04 10.48 -30.35
CA ALA A 780 -4.86 9.27 -30.14
C ALA A 780 -4.24 8.13 -30.96
N SER A 781 -3.35 7.35 -30.35
CA SER A 781 -2.63 6.28 -31.03
C SER A 781 -2.62 4.99 -30.22
N LEU A 782 -2.79 3.87 -30.93
CA LEU A 782 -2.47 2.54 -30.44
C LEU A 782 -1.11 2.16 -31.02
N VAL A 783 -0.12 1.94 -30.15
CA VAL A 783 1.25 1.64 -30.56
C VAL A 783 1.50 0.14 -30.62
N SER A 784 1.02 -0.62 -29.64
CA SER A 784 1.08 -2.08 -29.72
C SER A 784 0.00 -2.76 -28.87
N LEU A 785 -0.36 -3.97 -29.30
CA LEU A 785 -1.11 -4.93 -28.51
C LEU A 785 -0.27 -6.19 -28.36
N ARG A 786 -0.14 -6.70 -27.14
CA ARG A 786 0.55 -7.97 -26.87
C ARG A 786 -0.32 -8.87 -26.01
N LEU A 787 -0.31 -10.15 -26.32
CA LEU A 787 -0.89 -11.20 -25.49
C LEU A 787 0.25 -11.86 -24.73
N ILE A 788 0.22 -11.77 -23.41
CA ILE A 788 1.24 -12.27 -22.49
C ILE A 788 0.65 -13.39 -21.64
N PRO A 789 1.00 -14.66 -21.87
CA PRO A 789 0.51 -15.76 -21.05
C PRO A 789 1.09 -15.72 -19.64
N GLU A 790 0.30 -16.15 -18.66
CA GLU A 790 0.76 -16.46 -17.31
C GLU A 790 1.03 -17.96 -17.20
N TYR A 791 2.18 -18.32 -16.63
CA TYR A 791 2.53 -19.70 -16.35
C TYR A 791 2.36 -19.99 -14.86
N GLU A 792 2.08 -21.25 -14.51
CA GLU A 792 2.00 -21.72 -13.13
C GLU A 792 2.97 -22.89 -12.91
N HIS A 793 3.66 -22.90 -11.77
CA HIS A 793 4.50 -24.00 -11.31
C HIS A 793 4.26 -24.29 -9.82
N ARG A 794 4.40 -25.57 -9.42
CA ARG A 794 4.25 -26.06 -8.04
C ARG A 794 5.57 -26.73 -7.63
N PRO A 795 6.39 -26.04 -6.82
CA PRO A 795 7.70 -26.51 -6.36
C PRO A 795 7.70 -27.78 -5.51
#